data_AF-A0A5D0QBR4-F1
#
_entry.id   AF-A0A5D0QBR4-F1
#
_cell.length_a   1.000
_cell.length_b   1.000
_cell.length_c   1.000
_cell.angle_alpha   90.00
_cell.angle_beta   90.00
_cell.angle_gamma   90.00
#
_symmetry.space_group_name_H-M   'P 1'
#
loop_
_entity.id
_entity.type
_entity.pdbx_description
1 polymer ?
#
loop_
_entity_poly.entity_id
_entity_poly.type
_entity_poly.pdbx_seq_one_letter_code
_entity_poly.pdbx_strand_id
1 'polypeptide(L)'
;MDDAMTDGEWPDWRAHVARFAEPEGAADRDRDIEALTTAYYADEADEEQLDGLAVLLLARYRAHGAAADRDTAAAVLDRLLTRLPQDDPYGDVVAGTLGELLAEAGTCTPEVAALLERGLAKCEGHERIAPLYFHAICLSAGTPAEETLQRLTGDLGELLGLLPEDHPMRPEVMIRLADSLAGGDPGQAITLYEQAWQRMDPGPGRAQVAANLSVLIEAPAPRTGISPELEAAERWIRAALAEPVRHSAERHAHLAFLLIRRLMPALPPGKAMVTPEGLKAFSAALRERPELRAVLAEAVDHLERAERLAPDDVRINGTLAGARMVLSGCPVATAEQLDAVHRHTARVAAQHPDLPQARALELLTARDPAEEDLRAAVAALPAQDALRPQLLARLGTKLQAAGAAAEAMRVLVPALPALPPDDPVRAVAMAALIGAVLDGVRLHTSRAELDRLAEDLRAVAPDGPQDAATHLAWGVVHAVRGIWASSRADFDTATASFNRAIDLLPATDPNVAGLRYAIAMTMVDRFSVDKDLQYLDDALEIFDELAGDPAWAESSALLIARGVARLARSLYGKTDQDRRTAMDELARGFAGLPDGSPIRRGLAPAMDAAETLSGSRFGPAELQRMIDLARGPETELIEGRYPVVDLVAGLLRLELFPGDQVAARQVLRAAADFDQRTGRFGDTFAHAATARAWWALGRPDEAIRGELAALRARLADGLLQTRASRSLAVTRDTAEDALGTASRALAGGRDAAAVEALELARGMTLYAATAGLPDEPAPDSSGRTIPVPTDVRSGAVIERAAEPGFLDPPTVPQIAAALRDHGWDALAYLLPSSAGGHGRALLVRPDGTVRTLPLPGLDGEEVARVRAYERAHQRSLSLDERAPWRAALLDLGAWAWRVVMEPLLTEIAAGRPLARVVLVPWGTLGAVPWQAAGDPASGGYVCRRAVISFAVSARQLIRTAPPFPDHHARPAIVADPGGARLRWCRWECDELSRLFYSSARRFGRWKGDEVTPVATPATLLDLLPGGTWPATLLHFGGHAESTQSPVDAKLRLAGEVTVGQLLARPRAGGPGPLVVLSACTSDFTAEDYDEALTLATALLAAGASTVIGSRWGVEDDARTALLMVMYHAFLATCDRAEALRRTQVWALAPRREDLPPGISAGLVRLAFELDLADPVIWAAFTHQGR
;
A
#
# COMPACT_ATOMS: atom_id res chain seq x y z
N MET A 1 32.05 -37.25 66.34
CA MET A 1 32.43 -35.88 65.92
C MET A 1 31.20 -35.40 65.17
N ASP A 2 30.11 -35.19 65.93
CA ASP A 2 28.71 -35.31 65.44
C ASP A 2 27.88 -34.06 65.72
N ASP A 3 28.48 -32.86 65.81
CA ASP A 3 27.75 -31.62 66.15
C ASP A 3 28.06 -30.43 65.23
N ALA A 4 28.40 -30.65 63.94
CA ALA A 4 28.70 -29.58 62.99
C ALA A 4 28.02 -29.71 61.60
N MET A 5 26.80 -30.26 61.54
CA MET A 5 26.09 -30.58 60.29
C MET A 5 24.76 -29.79 60.10
N THR A 6 24.62 -28.57 60.63
CA THR A 6 23.31 -27.87 60.61
C THR A 6 23.24 -26.43 60.11
N ASP A 7 24.29 -25.84 59.53
CA ASP A 7 24.13 -24.59 58.75
C ASP A 7 24.94 -24.70 57.45
N GLY A 8 24.29 -24.43 56.32
CA GLY A 8 24.86 -24.52 54.96
C GLY A 8 25.87 -23.42 54.65
N GLU A 9 26.89 -23.26 55.47
CA GLU A 9 28.07 -22.44 55.21
C GLU A 9 29.27 -23.37 55.00
N TRP A 10 29.67 -23.59 53.74
CA TRP A 10 31.03 -24.04 53.47
C TRP A 10 31.99 -22.96 54.03
N PRO A 11 32.91 -23.31 54.94
CA PRO A 11 33.87 -22.34 55.47
C PRO A 11 34.67 -21.78 54.29
N ASP A 12 34.77 -20.45 54.21
CA ASP A 12 35.52 -19.67 53.21
C ASP A 12 36.51 -20.56 52.42
N TRP A 13 36.11 -21.01 51.24
CA TRP A 13 36.88 -22.00 50.47
C TRP A 13 38.30 -21.46 50.17
N ARG A 14 38.49 -20.13 50.17
CA ARG A 14 39.80 -19.48 50.12
C ARG A 14 40.67 -19.83 51.33
N ALA A 15 40.09 -19.96 52.52
CA ALA A 15 40.77 -20.44 53.72
C ALA A 15 41.03 -21.96 53.72
N HIS A 16 40.17 -22.75 53.06
CA HIS A 16 40.38 -24.18 52.86
C HIS A 16 41.55 -24.44 51.89
N VAL A 17 41.61 -23.71 50.76
CA VAL A 17 42.73 -23.72 49.80
C VAL A 17 44.03 -23.18 50.42
N ALA A 18 43.96 -22.13 51.26
CA ALA A 18 45.14 -21.61 51.96
C ALA A 18 45.74 -22.61 52.97
N ARG A 19 44.94 -23.55 53.49
CA ARG A 19 45.39 -24.56 54.46
C ARG A 19 46.27 -25.64 53.85
N PHE A 20 46.15 -25.87 52.53
CA PHE A 20 46.99 -26.80 51.77
C PHE A 20 48.14 -26.11 51.02
N ALA A 21 48.20 -24.77 51.05
CA ALA A 21 49.31 -24.00 50.48
C ALA A 21 50.61 -24.07 51.31
N GLU A 22 50.54 -24.45 52.60
CA GLU A 22 51.73 -24.67 53.45
C GLU A 22 51.68 -26.01 54.21
N PRO A 23 52.25 -27.09 53.64
CA PRO A 23 52.82 -28.18 54.40
C PRO A 23 54.35 -28.22 54.28
N GLU A 24 54.98 -28.64 55.37
CA GLU A 24 56.41 -28.66 55.68
C GLU A 24 57.23 -29.52 54.68
N GLY A 25 57.97 -28.89 53.74
CA GLY A 25 59.02 -29.54 52.96
C GLY A 25 58.61 -30.29 51.66
N ALA A 26 59.43 -30.18 50.62
CA ALA A 26 59.18 -30.77 49.28
C ALA A 26 59.06 -32.31 49.28
N ALA A 27 59.70 -33.00 50.24
CA ALA A 27 59.69 -34.46 50.32
C ALA A 27 58.37 -35.05 50.86
N ASP A 28 57.60 -34.27 51.64
CA ASP A 28 56.29 -34.71 52.13
C ASP A 28 55.21 -34.48 51.06
N ARG A 29 55.33 -33.42 50.24
CA ARG A 29 54.40 -33.16 49.11
C ARG A 29 54.43 -34.26 48.04
N ASP A 30 55.61 -34.75 47.64
CA ASP A 30 55.68 -35.83 46.64
C ASP A 30 55.12 -37.15 47.19
N ARG A 31 55.27 -37.41 48.49
CA ARG A 31 54.68 -38.58 49.16
C ARG A 31 53.15 -38.48 49.21
N ASP A 32 52.62 -37.29 49.51
CA ASP A 32 51.18 -37.04 49.53
C ASP A 32 50.58 -37.12 48.13
N ILE A 33 51.25 -36.59 47.11
CA ILE A 33 50.86 -36.75 45.70
C ILE A 33 50.85 -38.25 45.34
N GLU A 34 51.87 -39.03 45.70
CA GLU A 34 51.94 -40.47 45.39
C GLU A 34 50.80 -41.25 46.09
N ALA A 35 50.53 -40.96 47.36
CA ALA A 35 49.46 -41.60 48.12
C ALA A 35 48.07 -41.26 47.56
N LEU A 36 47.79 -39.99 47.30
CA LEU A 36 46.52 -39.53 46.73
C LEU A 36 46.34 -39.98 45.27
N THR A 37 47.41 -40.01 44.48
CA THR A 37 47.39 -40.54 43.11
C THR A 37 47.05 -42.04 43.11
N THR A 38 47.57 -42.80 44.08
CA THR A 38 47.24 -44.22 44.26
C THR A 38 45.75 -44.40 44.60
N ALA A 39 45.21 -43.59 45.51
CA ALA A 39 43.78 -43.59 45.84
C ALA A 39 42.89 -43.19 44.65
N TYR A 40 43.32 -42.20 43.86
CA TYR A 40 42.62 -41.76 42.64
C TYR A 40 42.52 -42.87 41.58
N TYR A 41 43.62 -43.59 41.32
CA TYR A 41 43.61 -44.70 40.37
C TYR A 41 42.91 -45.95 40.90
N ALA A 42 42.84 -46.14 42.21
CA ALA A 42 42.02 -47.17 42.85
C ALA A 42 40.52 -46.82 42.90
N ASP A 43 40.15 -45.59 42.53
CA ASP A 43 38.80 -45.00 42.67
C ASP A 43 38.29 -44.97 44.13
N GLU A 44 39.23 -44.93 45.07
CA GLU A 44 38.98 -44.88 46.52
C GLU A 44 39.05 -43.43 47.07
N ALA A 45 39.45 -42.47 46.24
CA ALA A 45 39.54 -41.06 46.63
C ALA A 45 38.14 -40.41 46.76
N ASP A 46 37.88 -39.72 47.88
CA ASP A 46 36.71 -38.85 48.07
C ASP A 46 36.91 -37.46 47.44
N GLU A 47 35.88 -36.61 47.47
CA GLU A 47 35.92 -35.27 46.86
C GLU A 47 37.02 -34.37 47.45
N GLU A 48 37.27 -34.45 48.76
CA GLU A 48 38.33 -33.68 49.45
C GLU A 48 39.72 -34.17 49.03
N GLN A 49 39.90 -35.47 48.86
CA GLN A 49 41.14 -36.09 48.37
C GLN A 49 41.40 -35.80 46.89
N LEU A 50 40.36 -35.74 46.06
CA LEU A 50 40.47 -35.32 44.65
C LEU A 50 40.89 -33.85 44.56
N ASP A 51 40.28 -32.97 45.35
CA ASP A 51 40.63 -31.56 45.41
C ASP A 51 42.07 -31.34 45.88
N GLY A 52 42.45 -31.98 47.00
CA GLY A 52 43.81 -31.95 47.53
C GLY A 52 44.85 -32.44 46.52
N LEU A 53 44.54 -33.52 45.78
CA LEU A 53 45.41 -34.03 44.72
C LEU A 53 45.57 -33.01 43.58
N ALA A 54 44.46 -32.41 43.12
CA ALA A 54 44.50 -31.40 42.06
C ALA A 54 45.33 -30.17 42.47
N VAL A 55 45.14 -29.66 43.69
CA VAL A 55 45.91 -28.53 44.24
C VAL A 55 47.41 -28.84 44.30
N LEU A 56 47.79 -30.03 44.78
CA LEU A 56 49.19 -30.43 44.87
C LEU A 56 49.84 -30.63 43.49
N LEU A 57 49.13 -31.25 42.54
CA LEU A 57 49.59 -31.40 41.16
C LEU A 57 49.74 -30.04 40.46
N LEU A 58 48.80 -29.12 40.64
CA LEU A 58 48.89 -27.76 40.11
C LEU A 58 50.06 -26.97 40.71
N ALA A 59 50.31 -27.11 42.01
CA ALA A 59 51.46 -26.50 42.67
C ALA A 59 52.78 -27.06 42.09
N ARG A 60 52.86 -28.38 41.85
CA ARG A 60 54.04 -29.02 41.24
C ARG A 60 54.22 -28.62 39.78
N TYR A 61 53.12 -28.54 39.02
CA TYR A 61 53.12 -28.03 37.65
C TYR A 61 53.65 -26.60 37.58
N ARG A 62 53.16 -25.70 38.45
CA ARG A 62 53.64 -24.30 38.51
C ARG A 62 55.12 -24.18 38.89
N ALA A 63 55.64 -25.11 39.69
CA ALA A 63 57.03 -25.12 40.11
C ALA A 63 58.00 -25.72 39.07
N HIS A 64 57.57 -26.75 38.32
CA HIS A 64 58.46 -27.57 37.48
C HIS A 64 58.06 -27.64 36.00
N GLY A 65 56.88 -27.16 35.61
CA GLY A 65 56.41 -27.13 34.23
C GLY A 65 56.14 -28.49 33.59
N ALA A 66 55.94 -29.54 34.39
CA ALA A 66 55.73 -30.90 33.88
C ALA A 66 54.31 -31.07 33.30
N ALA A 67 54.19 -31.22 31.98
CA ALA A 67 52.90 -31.40 31.30
C ALA A 67 52.08 -32.60 31.82
N ALA A 68 52.76 -33.66 32.30
CA ALA A 68 52.09 -34.81 32.91
C ALA A 68 51.30 -34.45 34.18
N ASP A 69 51.80 -33.50 34.98
CA ASP A 69 51.12 -33.03 36.19
C ASP A 69 49.89 -32.18 35.83
N ARG A 70 49.99 -31.34 34.80
CA ARG A 70 48.86 -30.56 34.25
C ARG A 70 47.75 -31.48 33.74
N ASP A 71 48.11 -32.46 32.92
CA ASP A 71 47.14 -33.38 32.30
C ASP A 71 46.47 -34.27 33.36
N THR A 72 47.23 -34.71 34.37
CA THR A 72 46.69 -35.46 35.51
C THR A 72 45.78 -34.58 36.36
N ALA A 73 46.17 -33.32 36.64
CA ALA A 73 45.33 -32.38 37.38
C ALA A 73 44.02 -32.09 36.64
N ALA A 74 44.04 -31.92 35.31
CA ALA A 74 42.83 -31.75 34.51
C ALA A 74 41.89 -32.97 34.62
N ALA A 75 42.43 -34.19 34.54
CA ALA A 75 41.63 -35.40 34.69
C ALA A 75 41.03 -35.56 36.10
N VAL A 76 41.77 -35.15 37.14
CA VAL A 76 41.29 -35.15 38.53
C VAL A 76 40.18 -34.11 38.74
N LEU A 77 40.36 -32.90 38.21
CA LEU A 77 39.36 -31.82 38.29
C LEU A 77 38.08 -32.16 37.51
N ASP A 78 38.20 -32.79 36.34
CA ASP A 78 37.04 -33.29 35.59
C ASP A 78 36.25 -34.32 36.39
N ARG A 79 36.95 -35.29 37.01
CA ARG A 79 36.31 -36.27 37.89
C ARG A 79 35.65 -35.60 39.10
N LEU A 80 36.32 -34.65 39.75
CA LEU A 80 35.77 -33.89 40.88
C LEU A 80 34.50 -33.14 40.45
N LEU A 81 34.53 -32.46 39.31
CA LEU A 81 33.39 -31.70 38.79
C LEU A 81 32.17 -32.57 38.51
N THR A 82 32.36 -33.83 38.08
CA THR A 82 31.24 -34.78 37.89
C THR A 82 30.61 -35.29 39.20
N ARG A 83 31.34 -35.22 40.33
CA ARG A 83 30.85 -35.65 41.65
C ARG A 83 30.18 -34.52 42.44
N LEU A 84 30.51 -33.27 42.13
CA LEU A 84 29.89 -32.11 42.77
C LEU A 84 28.44 -31.88 42.26
N PRO A 85 27.52 -31.42 43.12
CA PRO A 85 26.18 -30.99 42.70
C PRO A 85 26.24 -29.91 41.61
N GLN A 86 25.25 -29.90 40.70
CA GLN A 86 25.23 -28.95 39.57
C GLN A 86 25.25 -27.47 40.01
N ASP A 87 24.67 -27.15 41.17
CA ASP A 87 24.57 -25.78 41.71
C ASP A 87 25.61 -25.50 42.82
N ASP A 88 26.65 -26.34 42.96
CA ASP A 88 27.69 -26.14 43.96
C ASP A 88 28.58 -24.93 43.58
N PRO A 89 28.67 -23.87 44.43
CA PRO A 89 29.52 -22.71 44.17
C PRO A 89 31.01 -23.06 43.99
N TYR A 90 31.46 -24.18 44.59
CA TYR A 90 32.81 -24.68 44.43
C TYR A 90 33.03 -25.33 43.05
N GLY A 91 31.98 -25.93 42.49
CA GLY A 91 32.00 -26.50 41.14
C GLY A 91 32.29 -25.46 40.05
N ASP A 92 31.91 -24.20 40.25
CA ASP A 92 32.23 -23.12 39.31
C ASP A 92 33.73 -22.80 39.28
N VAL A 93 34.40 -22.83 40.44
CA VAL A 93 35.85 -22.61 40.57
C VAL A 93 36.63 -23.77 39.94
N VAL A 94 36.18 -25.00 40.19
CA VAL A 94 36.74 -26.22 39.58
C VAL A 94 36.57 -26.18 38.05
N ALA A 95 35.41 -25.77 37.55
CA ALA A 95 35.13 -25.63 36.12
C ALA A 95 36.04 -24.58 35.44
N GLY A 96 36.23 -23.41 36.06
CA GLY A 96 37.14 -22.38 35.55
C GLY A 96 38.58 -22.87 35.46
N THR A 97 39.07 -23.50 36.53
CA THR A 97 40.45 -24.03 36.60
C THR A 97 40.65 -25.15 35.57
N LEU A 98 39.67 -26.04 35.40
CA LEU A 98 39.71 -27.08 34.37
C LEU A 98 39.72 -26.48 32.96
N GLY A 99 38.87 -25.48 32.71
CA GLY A 99 38.83 -24.76 31.44
C GLY A 99 40.15 -24.11 31.06
N GLU A 100 40.85 -23.49 32.02
CA GLU A 100 42.18 -22.89 31.80
C GLU A 100 43.22 -23.96 31.40
N LEU A 101 43.29 -25.08 32.10
CA LEU A 101 44.26 -26.15 31.82
C LEU A 101 44.02 -26.79 30.44
N LEU A 102 42.75 -26.99 30.08
CA LEU A 102 42.36 -27.54 28.79
C LEU A 102 42.70 -26.54 27.66
N ALA A 103 42.39 -25.26 27.83
CA ALA A 103 42.77 -24.24 26.85
C ALA A 103 44.30 -24.15 26.68
N GLU A 104 45.06 -24.20 27.79
CA GLU A 104 46.53 -24.22 27.79
C GLU A 104 47.11 -25.49 27.15
N ALA A 105 46.39 -26.62 27.20
CA ALA A 105 46.73 -27.86 26.48
C ALA A 105 46.48 -27.79 24.96
N GLY A 106 45.95 -26.67 24.47
CA GLY A 106 45.63 -26.47 23.06
C GLY A 106 44.24 -26.95 22.66
N THR A 107 43.38 -27.34 23.60
CA THR A 107 41.97 -27.65 23.31
C THR A 107 41.13 -26.38 23.40
N CYS A 108 40.87 -25.77 22.24
CA CYS A 108 39.99 -24.61 22.10
C CYS A 108 38.66 -25.06 21.50
N THR A 109 37.72 -25.50 22.35
CA THR A 109 36.39 -25.97 21.93
C THR A 109 35.27 -25.19 22.62
N PRO A 110 34.03 -25.19 22.08
CA PRO A 110 32.90 -24.56 22.73
C PRO A 110 32.64 -25.09 24.16
N GLU A 111 32.94 -26.36 24.41
CA GLU A 111 32.83 -26.97 25.74
C GLU A 111 33.83 -26.35 26.73
N VAL A 112 35.07 -26.09 26.29
CA VAL A 112 36.08 -25.40 27.10
C VAL A 112 35.69 -23.93 27.34
N ALA A 113 35.13 -23.26 26.33
CA ALA A 113 34.61 -21.90 26.47
C ALA A 113 33.50 -21.82 27.55
N ALA A 114 32.59 -22.80 27.58
CA ALA A 114 31.53 -22.88 28.58
C ALA A 114 32.06 -23.14 30.00
N LEU A 115 33.12 -23.96 30.15
CA LEU A 115 33.79 -24.16 31.44
C LEU A 115 34.43 -22.85 31.96
N LEU A 116 35.04 -22.08 31.06
CA LEU A 116 35.64 -20.78 31.38
C LEU A 116 34.57 -19.73 31.75
N GLU A 117 33.44 -19.65 31.02
CA GLU A 117 32.32 -18.76 31.35
C GLU A 117 31.76 -19.06 32.75
N ARG A 118 31.61 -20.35 33.06
CA ARG A 118 31.13 -20.80 34.37
C ARG A 118 32.07 -20.35 35.50
N GLY A 119 33.38 -20.45 35.30
CA GLY A 119 34.37 -19.95 36.26
C GLY A 119 34.44 -18.41 36.36
N LEU A 120 34.33 -17.71 35.22
CA LEU A 120 34.39 -16.24 35.12
C LEU A 120 33.29 -15.53 35.93
N ALA A 121 32.16 -16.19 36.15
CA ALA A 121 31.06 -15.67 36.96
C ALA A 121 31.45 -15.45 38.44
N LYS A 122 32.54 -16.07 38.91
CA LYS A 122 32.99 -16.02 40.31
C LYS A 122 34.35 -15.33 40.52
N CYS A 123 35.11 -15.08 39.44
CA CYS A 123 36.40 -14.39 39.50
C CYS A 123 36.23 -12.87 39.55
N GLU A 124 37.00 -12.17 40.38
CA GLU A 124 37.00 -10.70 40.50
C GLU A 124 38.40 -10.10 40.29
N GLY A 125 38.48 -8.94 39.64
CA GLY A 125 39.72 -8.18 39.47
C GLY A 125 40.78 -8.89 38.61
N HIS A 126 42.04 -8.86 39.05
CA HIS A 126 43.18 -9.43 38.30
C HIS A 126 43.11 -10.96 38.11
N GLU A 127 42.35 -11.67 38.95
CA GLU A 127 42.12 -13.12 38.82
C GLU A 127 41.36 -13.48 37.54
N ARG A 128 40.63 -12.51 36.95
CA ARG A 128 39.91 -12.70 35.67
C ARG A 128 40.82 -12.78 34.45
N ILE A 129 42.07 -12.32 34.53
CA ILE A 129 42.93 -12.10 33.35
C ILE A 129 43.20 -13.40 32.58
N ALA A 130 43.62 -14.47 33.27
CA ALA A 130 43.92 -15.75 32.65
C ALA A 130 42.67 -16.43 32.05
N PRO A 131 41.56 -16.63 32.79
CA PRO A 131 40.38 -17.28 32.24
C PRO A 131 39.73 -16.47 31.11
N LEU A 132 39.70 -15.14 31.20
CA LEU A 132 39.18 -14.28 30.14
C LEU A 132 40.05 -14.33 28.87
N TYR A 133 41.38 -14.39 29.04
CA TYR A 133 42.30 -14.56 27.90
C TYR A 133 42.08 -15.89 27.18
N PHE A 134 41.99 -17.01 27.91
CA PHE A 134 41.72 -18.31 27.31
C PHE A 134 40.32 -18.40 26.71
N HIS A 135 39.33 -17.74 27.31
CA HIS A 135 37.98 -17.68 26.79
C HIS A 135 37.95 -16.94 25.43
N ALA A 136 38.60 -15.79 25.35
CA ALA A 136 38.75 -15.04 24.10
C ALA A 136 39.50 -15.83 23.02
N ILE A 137 40.53 -16.61 23.39
CA ILE A 137 41.19 -17.53 22.44
C ILE A 137 40.20 -18.58 21.92
N CYS A 138 39.42 -19.21 22.80
CA CYS A 138 38.45 -20.24 22.41
C CYS A 138 37.39 -19.68 21.45
N LEU A 139 36.89 -18.46 21.70
CA LEU A 139 35.96 -17.77 20.80
C LEU A 139 36.60 -17.42 19.44
N SER A 140 37.90 -17.10 19.41
CA SER A 140 38.62 -16.72 18.18
C SER A 140 38.95 -17.90 17.24
N ALA A 141 38.81 -19.15 17.69
CA ALA A 141 39.25 -20.34 16.94
C ALA A 141 38.23 -20.86 15.89
N GLY A 142 37.02 -20.28 15.80
CA GLY A 142 35.97 -20.68 14.85
C GLY A 142 35.51 -19.55 13.91
N THR A 143 34.73 -19.86 12.86
CA THR A 143 34.04 -18.84 12.03
C THR A 143 32.88 -18.26 12.84
N PRO A 144 32.96 -17.00 13.33
CA PRO A 144 32.05 -16.54 14.35
C PRO A 144 30.73 -16.04 13.76
N ALA A 145 29.60 -16.41 14.38
CA ALA A 145 28.32 -15.74 14.17
C ALA A 145 28.38 -14.31 14.73
N GLU A 146 27.48 -13.43 14.31
CA GLU A 146 27.46 -12.02 14.74
C GLU A 146 27.43 -11.87 16.28
N GLU A 147 26.67 -12.73 16.95
CA GLU A 147 26.59 -12.77 18.42
C GLU A 147 27.94 -13.19 19.06
N THR A 148 28.69 -14.08 18.42
CA THR A 148 30.02 -14.52 18.88
C THR A 148 31.07 -13.41 18.71
N LEU A 149 30.99 -12.63 17.62
CA LEU A 149 31.87 -11.48 17.39
C LEU A 149 31.66 -10.37 18.42
N GLN A 150 30.41 -10.10 18.79
CA GLN A 150 30.09 -9.09 19.81
C GLN A 150 30.64 -9.49 21.18
N ARG A 151 30.48 -10.76 21.57
CA ARG A 151 31.04 -11.31 22.82
C ARG A 151 32.57 -11.25 22.82
N LEU A 152 33.22 -11.77 21.79
CA LEU A 152 34.68 -11.73 21.64
C LEU A 152 35.24 -10.30 21.73
N THR A 153 34.58 -9.34 21.07
CA THR A 153 34.97 -7.92 21.10
C THR A 153 34.83 -7.34 22.51
N GLY A 154 33.75 -7.70 23.23
CA GLY A 154 33.55 -7.34 24.62
C GLY A 154 34.64 -7.89 25.54
N ASP A 155 34.92 -9.19 25.47
CA ASP A 155 35.89 -9.88 26.33
C ASP A 155 37.32 -9.38 26.09
N LEU A 156 37.72 -9.19 24.82
CA LEU A 156 39.02 -8.64 24.47
C LEU A 156 39.15 -7.16 24.89
N GLY A 157 38.07 -6.39 24.82
CA GLY A 157 38.01 -5.02 25.31
C GLY A 157 38.17 -4.94 26.84
N GLU A 158 37.48 -5.81 27.58
CA GLU A 158 37.62 -5.93 29.02
C GLU A 158 39.04 -6.37 29.40
N LEU A 159 39.59 -7.39 28.73
CA LEU A 159 40.95 -7.87 28.96
C LEU A 159 41.98 -6.77 28.71
N LEU A 160 41.85 -6.00 27.63
CA LEU A 160 42.74 -4.88 27.34
C LEU A 160 42.70 -3.80 28.43
N GLY A 161 41.54 -3.59 29.06
CA GLY A 161 41.38 -2.69 30.20
C GLY A 161 42.03 -3.18 31.49
N LEU A 162 42.11 -4.50 31.69
CA LEU A 162 42.72 -5.13 32.88
C LEU A 162 44.25 -5.24 32.80
N LEU A 163 44.82 -5.26 31.59
CA LEU A 163 46.27 -5.38 31.39
C LEU A 163 47.00 -4.03 31.56
N PRO A 164 48.08 -3.95 32.35
CA PRO A 164 48.98 -2.79 32.37
C PRO A 164 49.59 -2.47 30.99
N GLU A 165 50.01 -1.21 30.76
CA GLU A 165 50.57 -0.76 29.47
C GLU A 165 51.85 -1.52 29.04
N ASP A 166 52.63 -2.02 29.98
CA ASP A 166 53.87 -2.78 29.79
C ASP A 166 53.67 -4.31 29.80
N HIS A 167 52.42 -4.78 29.88
CA HIS A 167 52.14 -6.20 29.97
C HIS A 167 52.52 -6.94 28.66
N PRO A 168 53.26 -8.07 28.72
CA PRO A 168 53.78 -8.75 27.53
C PRO A 168 52.70 -9.27 26.58
N MET A 169 51.50 -9.55 27.08
CA MET A 169 50.37 -10.03 26.27
C MET A 169 49.54 -8.91 25.64
N ARG A 170 49.78 -7.65 26.01
CA ARG A 170 48.98 -6.49 25.53
C ARG A 170 48.99 -6.35 24.00
N PRO A 171 50.13 -6.49 23.28
CA PRO A 171 50.12 -6.43 21.82
C PRO A 171 49.27 -7.54 21.17
N GLU A 172 49.30 -8.75 21.71
CA GLU A 172 48.51 -9.89 21.20
C GLU A 172 47.00 -9.67 21.39
N VAL A 173 46.59 -9.12 22.54
CA VAL A 173 45.18 -8.77 22.80
C VAL A 173 44.72 -7.64 21.87
N MET A 174 45.56 -6.63 21.63
CA MET A 174 45.26 -5.56 20.67
C MET A 174 45.07 -6.09 19.24
N ILE A 175 45.89 -7.04 18.80
CA ILE A 175 45.77 -7.67 17.47
C ILE A 175 44.44 -8.40 17.33
N ARG A 176 44.09 -9.25 18.30
CA ARG A 176 42.82 -10.00 18.26
C ARG A 176 41.60 -9.10 18.33
N LEU A 177 41.67 -8.02 19.10
CA LEU A 177 40.58 -7.03 19.16
C LEU A 177 40.46 -6.26 17.85
N ALA A 178 41.59 -5.94 17.21
CA ALA A 178 41.59 -5.32 15.90
C ALA A 178 41.01 -6.27 14.83
N ASP A 179 41.35 -7.57 14.87
CA ASP A 179 40.79 -8.59 13.99
C ASP A 179 39.25 -8.67 14.13
N SER A 180 38.71 -8.61 15.36
CA SER A 180 37.27 -8.65 15.60
C SER A 180 36.54 -7.37 15.17
N LEU A 181 37.19 -6.21 15.28
CA LEU A 181 36.63 -4.91 14.91
C LEU A 181 36.72 -4.59 13.41
N ALA A 182 37.56 -5.28 12.64
CA ALA A 182 37.87 -4.94 11.25
C ALA A 182 36.63 -4.82 10.34
N GLY A 183 35.55 -5.57 10.61
CA GLY A 183 34.31 -5.53 9.85
C GLY A 183 33.27 -4.49 10.34
N GLY A 184 33.41 -3.98 11.57
CA GLY A 184 32.42 -3.08 12.20
C GLY A 184 32.93 -1.67 12.48
N ASP A 185 34.13 -1.55 13.06
CA ASP A 185 34.82 -0.28 13.30
C ASP A 185 36.27 -0.34 12.78
N PRO A 186 36.47 -0.15 11.47
CA PRO A 186 37.79 -0.23 10.85
C PRO A 186 38.73 0.87 11.36
N GLY A 187 38.21 2.01 11.82
CA GLY A 187 39.04 3.11 12.35
C GLY A 187 39.68 2.74 13.68
N GLN A 188 38.92 2.13 14.59
CA GLN A 188 39.44 1.61 15.84
C GLN A 188 40.39 0.43 15.63
N ALA A 189 40.07 -0.48 14.70
CA ALA A 189 40.94 -1.61 14.34
C ALA A 189 42.31 -1.15 13.81
N ILE A 190 42.34 -0.16 12.90
CA ILE A 190 43.59 0.45 12.41
C ILE A 190 44.42 0.98 13.56
N THR A 191 43.80 1.75 14.48
CA THR A 191 44.49 2.33 15.63
C THR A 191 45.12 1.27 16.52
N LEU A 192 44.39 0.18 16.80
CA LEU A 192 44.86 -0.93 17.63
C LEU A 192 46.02 -1.69 16.98
N TYR A 193 45.94 -1.99 15.68
CA TYR A 193 47.06 -2.61 14.97
C TYR A 193 48.31 -1.71 14.92
N GLU A 194 48.17 -0.41 14.72
CA GLU A 194 49.31 0.52 14.73
C GLU A 194 49.98 0.54 16.11
N GLN A 195 49.17 0.59 17.17
CA GLN A 195 49.64 0.54 18.55
C GLN A 195 50.31 -0.79 18.91
N ALA A 196 49.78 -1.92 18.41
CA ALA A 196 50.39 -3.23 18.58
C ALA A 196 51.73 -3.30 17.82
N TRP A 197 51.74 -2.92 16.54
CA TRP A 197 52.94 -2.94 15.69
C TRP A 197 54.11 -2.14 16.27
N GLN A 198 53.84 -0.99 16.91
CA GLN A 198 54.87 -0.18 17.57
C GLN A 198 55.48 -0.84 18.81
N ARG A 199 54.73 -1.72 19.48
CA ARG A 199 55.12 -2.41 20.72
C ARG A 199 55.75 -3.78 20.48
N MET A 200 55.69 -4.30 19.25
CA MET A 200 56.24 -5.61 18.88
C MET A 200 57.71 -5.52 18.45
N ASP A 201 58.48 -6.53 18.81
CA ASP A 201 59.83 -6.73 18.27
C ASP A 201 59.79 -7.11 16.77
N PRO A 202 60.82 -6.76 15.97
CA PRO A 202 60.94 -7.16 14.57
C PRO A 202 60.84 -8.67 14.37
N GLY A 203 60.01 -9.11 13.43
CA GLY A 203 59.76 -10.55 13.22
C GLY A 203 58.43 -10.89 12.53
N PRO A 204 58.06 -12.19 12.49
CA PRO A 204 56.92 -12.69 11.71
C PRO A 204 55.57 -12.08 12.08
N GLY A 205 55.31 -11.89 13.38
CA GLY A 205 54.06 -11.27 13.86
C GLY A 205 53.95 -9.81 13.44
N ARG A 206 55.06 -9.06 13.56
CA ARG A 206 55.11 -7.65 13.15
C ARG A 206 54.92 -7.48 11.63
N ALA A 207 55.47 -8.40 10.84
CA ALA A 207 55.25 -8.45 9.39
C ALA A 207 53.78 -8.73 9.03
N GLN A 208 53.11 -9.61 9.79
CA GLN A 208 51.71 -9.94 9.56
C GLN A 208 50.77 -8.78 9.91
N VAL A 209 51.01 -8.10 11.04
CA VAL A 209 50.23 -6.91 11.42
C VAL A 209 50.36 -5.79 10.39
N ALA A 210 51.56 -5.54 9.88
CA ALA A 210 51.77 -4.55 8.81
C ALA A 210 51.06 -4.93 7.49
N ALA A 211 50.98 -6.21 7.14
CA ALA A 211 50.22 -6.66 5.98
C ALA A 211 48.71 -6.51 6.18
N ASN A 212 48.18 -6.85 7.36
CA ASN A 212 46.76 -6.68 7.71
C ASN A 212 46.35 -5.20 7.70
N LEU A 213 47.20 -4.31 8.24
CA LEU A 213 47.02 -2.85 8.16
C LEU A 213 46.92 -2.35 6.73
N SER A 214 47.79 -2.84 5.83
CA SER A 214 47.73 -2.48 4.42
C SER A 214 46.41 -2.87 3.77
N VAL A 215 45.89 -4.07 4.06
CA VAL A 215 44.61 -4.56 3.51
C VAL A 215 43.44 -3.74 4.05
N LEU A 216 43.43 -3.49 5.36
CA LEU A 216 42.34 -2.78 6.04
C LEU A 216 42.25 -1.31 5.60
N ILE A 217 43.39 -0.64 5.40
CA ILE A 217 43.46 0.74 4.90
C ILE A 217 43.10 0.81 3.40
N GLU A 218 43.42 -0.21 2.61
CA GLU A 218 43.06 -0.25 1.18
C GLU A 218 41.55 -0.43 0.97
N ALA A 219 40.86 -1.22 1.82
CA ALA A 219 39.47 -1.60 1.64
C ALA A 219 38.50 -0.44 1.31
N PRO A 220 38.53 0.71 2.01
CA PRO A 220 37.65 1.85 1.71
C PRO A 220 38.17 2.78 0.58
N ALA A 221 39.38 2.56 0.04
CA ALA A 221 39.98 3.47 -0.92
C ALA A 221 39.22 3.45 -2.27
N PRO A 222 39.05 4.61 -2.95
CA PRO A 222 38.36 4.69 -4.25
C PRO A 222 39.04 3.83 -5.32
N ARG A 223 38.24 3.07 -6.09
CA ARG A 223 38.72 2.08 -7.09
C ARG A 223 39.62 2.66 -8.18
N THR A 224 39.61 3.97 -8.39
CA THR A 224 40.47 4.70 -9.31
C THR A 224 41.01 5.96 -8.64
N GLY A 225 42.29 6.29 -8.85
CA GLY A 225 42.89 7.52 -8.30
C GLY A 225 44.21 7.27 -7.55
N ILE A 226 44.88 8.39 -7.24
CA ILE A 226 45.85 8.44 -6.13
C ILE A 226 45.06 8.95 -4.93
N SER A 227 45.07 8.21 -3.82
CA SER A 227 44.43 8.63 -2.58
C SER A 227 45.41 8.50 -1.41
N PRO A 228 45.29 9.32 -0.36
CA PRO A 228 46.13 9.22 0.85
C PRO A 228 46.09 7.81 1.48
N GLU A 229 44.97 7.12 1.37
CA GLU A 229 44.74 5.76 1.86
C GLU A 229 45.54 4.74 1.04
N LEU A 230 45.58 4.86 -0.28
CA LEU A 230 46.42 4.00 -1.13
C LEU A 230 47.91 4.19 -0.85
N GLU A 231 48.35 5.43 -0.62
CA GLU A 231 49.73 5.71 -0.23
C GLU A 231 50.04 5.16 1.18
N ALA A 232 49.07 5.20 2.10
CA ALA A 232 49.21 4.62 3.43
C ALA A 232 49.28 3.09 3.39
N ALA A 233 48.42 2.43 2.60
CA ALA A 233 48.47 0.99 2.36
C ALA A 233 49.81 0.58 1.75
N GLU A 234 50.28 1.31 0.73
CA GLU A 234 51.59 1.07 0.11
C GLU A 234 52.74 1.15 1.14
N ARG A 235 52.73 2.13 2.05
CA ARG A 235 53.72 2.23 3.12
C ARG A 235 53.72 1.02 4.05
N TRP A 236 52.53 0.55 4.43
CA TRP A 236 52.38 -0.58 5.36
C TRP A 236 52.78 -1.91 4.73
N ILE A 237 52.42 -2.20 3.47
CA ILE A 237 52.88 -3.43 2.80
C ILE A 237 54.40 -3.42 2.56
N ARG A 238 54.98 -2.24 2.30
CA ARG A 238 56.45 -2.09 2.22
C ARG A 238 57.12 -2.32 3.58
N ALA A 239 56.52 -1.85 4.68
CA ALA A 239 56.99 -2.15 6.02
C ALA A 239 56.94 -3.66 6.31
N ALA A 240 55.87 -4.36 5.91
CA ALA A 240 55.78 -5.81 6.02
C ALA A 240 56.86 -6.57 5.24
N LEU A 241 57.24 -6.05 4.06
CA LEU A 241 58.32 -6.60 3.23
C LEU A 241 59.72 -6.24 3.73
N ALA A 242 59.86 -5.25 4.61
CA ALA A 242 61.15 -4.84 5.19
C ALA A 242 61.55 -5.63 6.45
N GLU A 243 60.60 -6.34 7.06
CA GLU A 243 60.84 -7.22 8.20
C GLU A 243 61.78 -8.39 7.82
N PRO A 244 62.66 -8.86 8.73
CA PRO A 244 63.66 -9.89 8.45
C PRO A 244 63.05 -11.30 8.42
N VAL A 245 62.04 -11.51 7.57
CA VAL A 245 61.24 -12.74 7.50
C VAL A 245 61.18 -13.24 6.05
N ARG A 246 60.84 -14.53 5.87
CA ARG A 246 60.70 -15.09 4.52
C ARG A 246 59.54 -14.40 3.81
N HIS A 247 59.80 -13.79 2.66
CA HIS A 247 58.79 -13.16 1.82
C HIS A 247 57.75 -14.19 1.33
N SER A 248 56.50 -13.76 1.20
CA SER A 248 55.40 -14.57 0.66
C SER A 248 54.94 -14.04 -0.70
N ALA A 249 54.34 -14.93 -1.51
CA ALA A 249 53.83 -14.56 -2.82
C ALA A 249 52.72 -13.49 -2.70
N GLU A 250 51.86 -13.60 -1.68
CA GLU A 250 50.73 -12.71 -1.44
C GLU A 250 51.20 -11.28 -1.17
N ARG A 251 52.25 -11.09 -0.37
CA ARG A 251 52.77 -9.75 -0.03
C ARG A 251 53.38 -9.04 -1.23
N HIS A 252 54.10 -9.78 -2.07
CA HIS A 252 54.65 -9.23 -3.31
C HIS A 252 53.57 -8.94 -4.35
N ALA A 253 52.57 -9.81 -4.49
CA ALA A 253 51.43 -9.58 -5.36
C ALA A 253 50.61 -8.36 -4.91
N HIS A 254 50.36 -8.21 -3.61
CA HIS A 254 49.61 -7.08 -3.04
C HIS A 254 50.28 -5.73 -3.36
N LEU A 255 51.59 -5.60 -3.10
CA LEU A 255 52.33 -4.39 -3.47
C LEU A 255 52.27 -4.12 -4.98
N ALA A 256 52.42 -5.13 -5.82
CA ALA A 256 52.35 -4.96 -7.26
C ALA A 256 50.96 -4.49 -7.75
N PHE A 257 49.88 -5.01 -7.17
CA PHE A 257 48.52 -4.58 -7.51
C PHE A 257 48.25 -3.13 -7.09
N LEU A 258 48.73 -2.70 -5.92
CA LEU A 258 48.66 -1.30 -5.48
C LEU A 258 49.41 -0.37 -6.45
N LEU A 259 50.61 -0.76 -6.88
CA LEU A 259 51.40 -0.01 -7.85
C LEU A 259 50.71 0.08 -9.22
N ILE A 260 50.05 -1.00 -9.69
CA ILE A 260 49.27 -0.99 -10.95
C ILE A 260 48.03 -0.10 -10.80
N ARG A 261 47.33 -0.17 -9.67
CA ARG A 261 46.15 0.66 -9.37
C ARG A 261 46.49 2.15 -9.40
N ARG A 262 47.66 2.54 -8.91
CA ARG A 262 48.19 3.91 -8.99
C ARG A 262 48.34 4.42 -10.43
N LEU A 263 48.48 3.52 -11.40
CA LEU A 263 48.60 3.85 -12.83
C LEU A 263 47.24 4.00 -13.54
N MET A 264 46.14 3.54 -12.93
CA MET A 264 44.79 3.55 -13.53
C MET A 264 44.22 4.94 -13.89
N PRO A 265 44.50 6.05 -13.18
CA PRO A 265 44.02 7.39 -13.56
C PRO A 265 44.54 7.88 -14.91
N ALA A 266 45.54 7.20 -15.46
CA ALA A 266 46.06 7.45 -16.80
C ALA A 266 45.21 6.82 -17.92
N LEU A 267 44.15 6.07 -17.59
CA LEU A 267 43.26 5.37 -18.52
C LEU A 267 41.89 6.06 -18.63
N PRO A 268 41.20 5.94 -19.79
CA PRO A 268 39.79 6.31 -19.92
C PRO A 268 38.88 5.47 -18.98
N PRO A 269 37.78 6.03 -18.44
CA PRO A 269 36.85 5.31 -17.55
C PRO A 269 36.32 4.01 -18.18
N GLY A 270 36.19 2.95 -17.38
CA GLY A 270 35.57 1.68 -17.78
C GLY A 270 36.47 0.70 -18.57
N LYS A 271 37.78 0.92 -18.64
CA LYS A 271 38.72 0.03 -19.36
C LYS A 271 39.70 -0.66 -18.40
N ALA A 272 39.62 -2.00 -18.30
CA ALA A 272 40.57 -2.80 -17.53
C ALA A 272 41.90 -3.01 -18.29
N MET A 273 43.02 -3.07 -17.57
CA MET A 273 44.36 -3.29 -18.16
C MET A 273 44.49 -4.62 -18.93
N VAL A 274 43.57 -5.57 -18.72
CA VAL A 274 43.55 -6.87 -19.39
C VAL A 274 42.77 -6.89 -20.70
N THR A 275 42.09 -5.79 -21.08
CA THR A 275 41.38 -5.71 -22.36
C THR A 275 42.27 -5.13 -23.45
N PRO A 276 42.07 -5.50 -24.74
CA PRO A 276 42.85 -4.95 -25.86
C PRO A 276 42.81 -3.42 -25.93
N GLU A 277 41.65 -2.83 -25.65
CA GLU A 277 41.44 -1.38 -25.64
C GLU A 277 42.09 -0.72 -24.41
N GLY A 278 42.09 -1.40 -23.26
CA GLY A 278 42.77 -0.96 -22.05
C GLY A 278 44.29 -0.98 -22.22
N LEU A 279 44.85 -2.07 -22.75
CA LEU A 279 46.28 -2.23 -23.09
C LEU A 279 46.76 -1.17 -24.08
N LYS A 280 45.94 -0.86 -25.10
CA LYS A 280 46.24 0.19 -26.08
C LYS A 280 46.25 1.59 -25.45
N ALA A 281 45.28 1.89 -24.60
CA ALA A 281 45.20 3.17 -23.88
C ALA A 281 46.38 3.31 -22.89
N PHE A 282 46.73 2.24 -22.18
CA PHE A 282 47.83 2.22 -21.22
C PHE A 282 49.19 2.42 -21.90
N SER A 283 49.40 1.75 -23.04
CA SER A 283 50.62 1.89 -23.84
C SER A 283 50.77 3.28 -24.44
N ALA A 284 49.66 3.97 -24.74
CA ALA A 284 49.68 5.37 -25.16
C ALA A 284 50.05 6.30 -23.99
N ALA A 285 49.44 6.10 -22.82
CA ALA A 285 49.72 6.90 -21.63
C ALA A 285 51.18 6.82 -21.16
N LEU A 286 51.82 5.65 -21.26
CA LEU A 286 53.25 5.46 -20.93
C LEU A 286 54.21 6.12 -21.92
N ARG A 287 53.78 6.39 -23.17
CA ARG A 287 54.57 7.18 -24.13
C ARG A 287 54.51 8.68 -23.81
N GLU A 288 53.38 9.14 -23.30
CA GLU A 288 53.17 10.55 -22.92
C GLU A 288 53.78 10.88 -21.55
N ARG A 289 53.87 9.89 -20.65
CA ARG A 289 54.35 10.03 -19.27
C ARG A 289 55.40 8.97 -18.91
N PRO A 290 56.68 9.18 -19.24
CA PRO A 290 57.75 8.21 -19.04
C PRO A 290 58.01 7.88 -17.55
N GLU A 291 57.64 8.76 -16.63
CA GLU A 291 57.71 8.54 -15.17
C GLU A 291 56.84 7.35 -14.70
N LEU A 292 55.74 7.06 -15.39
CA LEU A 292 54.86 5.92 -15.09
C LEU A 292 55.50 4.57 -15.42
N ARG A 293 56.52 4.58 -16.30
CA ARG A 293 57.25 3.37 -16.73
C ARG A 293 58.10 2.80 -15.60
N ALA A 294 58.62 3.65 -14.72
CA ALA A 294 59.39 3.22 -13.55
C ALA A 294 58.50 2.48 -12.54
N VAL A 295 57.31 3.01 -12.28
CA VAL A 295 56.31 2.41 -11.38
C VAL A 295 55.81 1.06 -11.92
N LEU A 296 55.57 0.98 -13.24
CA LEU A 296 55.18 -0.29 -13.88
C LEU A 296 56.32 -1.32 -13.84
N ALA A 297 57.58 -0.90 -14.03
CA ALA A 297 58.73 -1.80 -13.93
C ALA A 297 58.90 -2.37 -12.51
N GLU A 298 58.68 -1.56 -11.49
CA GLU A 298 58.68 -1.99 -10.09
C GLU A 298 57.56 -3.00 -9.81
N ALA A 299 56.35 -2.75 -10.32
CA ALA A 299 55.23 -3.69 -10.20
C ALA A 299 55.53 -5.04 -10.87
N VAL A 300 56.19 -5.03 -12.04
CA VAL A 300 56.63 -6.24 -12.74
C VAL A 300 57.64 -7.04 -11.91
N ASP A 301 58.66 -6.40 -11.34
CA ASP A 301 59.67 -7.10 -10.51
C ASP A 301 59.02 -7.78 -9.29
N HIS A 302 58.03 -7.13 -8.66
CA HIS A 302 57.27 -7.74 -7.58
C HIS A 302 56.36 -8.89 -8.04
N LEU A 303 55.70 -8.78 -9.19
CA LEU A 303 54.93 -9.89 -9.77
C LEU A 303 55.81 -11.08 -10.16
N GLU A 304 57.03 -10.85 -10.66
CA GLU A 304 57.98 -11.93 -10.96
C GLU A 304 58.48 -12.64 -9.70
N ARG A 305 58.68 -11.90 -8.61
CA ARG A 305 58.98 -12.49 -7.31
C ARG A 305 57.80 -13.30 -6.77
N ALA A 306 56.58 -12.82 -6.97
CA ALA A 306 55.36 -13.52 -6.57
C ALA A 306 55.13 -14.79 -7.39
N GLU A 307 55.32 -14.75 -8.72
CA GLU A 307 55.27 -15.90 -9.63
C GLU A 307 56.27 -16.98 -9.21
N ARG A 308 57.52 -16.62 -8.88
CA ARG A 308 58.52 -17.61 -8.43
C ARG A 308 58.13 -18.31 -7.14
N LEU A 309 57.34 -17.67 -6.29
CA LEU A 309 56.89 -18.21 -5.01
C LEU A 309 55.55 -18.97 -5.14
N ALA A 310 54.70 -18.59 -6.10
CA ALA A 310 53.40 -19.20 -6.38
C ALA A 310 53.18 -19.32 -7.90
N PRO A 311 53.83 -20.29 -8.57
CA PRO A 311 53.83 -20.39 -10.03
C PRO A 311 52.47 -20.74 -10.63
N ASP A 312 51.55 -21.30 -9.84
CA ASP A 312 50.23 -21.73 -10.30
C ASP A 312 49.13 -20.66 -10.09
N ASP A 313 49.45 -19.48 -9.54
CA ASP A 313 48.47 -18.41 -9.30
C ASP A 313 48.12 -17.67 -10.60
N VAL A 314 46.93 -17.98 -11.14
CA VAL A 314 46.41 -17.45 -12.40
C VAL A 314 46.29 -15.92 -12.40
N ARG A 315 45.99 -15.31 -11.25
CA ARG A 315 45.84 -13.85 -11.14
C ARG A 315 47.20 -13.15 -11.22
N ILE A 316 48.22 -13.71 -10.56
CA ILE A 316 49.61 -13.22 -10.64
C ILE A 316 50.11 -13.37 -12.08
N ASN A 317 49.94 -14.55 -12.67
CA ASN A 317 50.41 -14.86 -14.02
C ASN A 317 49.73 -14.03 -15.11
N GLY A 318 48.40 -13.87 -15.04
CA GLY A 318 47.64 -13.06 -15.99
C GLY A 318 48.01 -11.57 -15.92
N THR A 319 48.21 -11.04 -14.71
CA THR A 319 48.60 -9.63 -14.51
C THR A 319 50.05 -9.38 -14.96
N LEU A 320 50.97 -10.31 -14.64
CA LEU A 320 52.37 -10.25 -15.06
C LEU A 320 52.53 -10.26 -16.59
N ALA A 321 51.77 -11.11 -17.28
CA ALA A 321 51.76 -11.16 -18.74
C ALA A 321 51.29 -9.84 -19.36
N GLY A 322 50.19 -9.26 -18.84
CA GLY A 322 49.69 -7.95 -19.26
C GLY A 322 50.70 -6.82 -19.02
N ALA A 323 51.27 -6.76 -17.82
CA ALA A 323 52.23 -5.72 -17.43
C ALA A 323 53.54 -5.78 -18.24
N ARG A 324 54.10 -6.97 -18.50
CA ARG A 324 55.28 -7.17 -19.37
C ARG A 324 55.04 -6.70 -20.81
N MET A 325 53.84 -6.97 -21.34
CA MET A 325 53.46 -6.57 -22.70
C MET A 325 53.41 -5.05 -22.85
N VAL A 326 52.90 -4.34 -21.85
CA VAL A 326 52.88 -2.88 -21.88
C VAL A 326 54.29 -2.30 -21.66
N LEU A 327 55.07 -2.86 -20.74
CA LEU A 327 56.43 -2.38 -20.45
C LEU A 327 57.38 -2.55 -21.65
N SER A 328 57.21 -3.59 -22.47
CA SER A 328 58.03 -3.83 -23.66
C SER A 328 57.76 -2.86 -24.82
N GLY A 329 56.69 -2.06 -24.76
CA GLY A 329 56.38 -1.00 -25.74
C GLY A 329 55.85 -1.51 -27.08
N CYS A 330 55.38 -2.76 -27.18
CA CYS A 330 54.82 -3.31 -28.41
C CYS A 330 53.41 -2.76 -28.70
N PRO A 331 53.15 -2.19 -29.90
CA PRO A 331 51.79 -1.80 -30.29
C PRO A 331 50.96 -3.05 -30.63
N VAL A 332 49.93 -3.36 -29.84
CA VAL A 332 48.98 -4.46 -30.10
C VAL A 332 48.07 -4.05 -31.28
N ALA A 333 48.16 -4.73 -32.43
CA ALA A 333 47.44 -4.30 -33.63
C ALA A 333 46.72 -5.38 -34.46
N THR A 334 46.82 -6.69 -34.17
CA THR A 334 46.13 -7.70 -35.00
C THR A 334 45.48 -8.84 -34.20
N ALA A 335 44.40 -9.41 -34.77
CA ALA A 335 43.67 -10.57 -34.25
C ALA A 335 44.58 -11.80 -34.05
N GLU A 336 45.63 -11.94 -34.86
CA GLU A 336 46.69 -12.96 -34.71
C GLU A 336 47.51 -12.84 -33.42
N GLN A 337 47.60 -11.65 -32.84
CA GLN A 337 48.35 -11.40 -31.61
C GLN A 337 47.49 -11.62 -30.37
N LEU A 338 46.18 -11.34 -30.45
CA LEU A 338 45.20 -11.80 -29.48
C LEU A 338 45.13 -13.34 -29.46
N ASP A 339 45.23 -13.95 -30.64
CA ASP A 339 45.37 -15.40 -30.82
C ASP A 339 46.69 -15.93 -30.24
N ALA A 340 47.76 -15.14 -30.20
CA ALA A 340 49.01 -15.50 -29.53
C ALA A 340 48.89 -15.49 -28.00
N VAL A 341 48.12 -14.56 -27.44
CA VAL A 341 47.76 -14.52 -26.01
C VAL A 341 46.82 -15.67 -25.66
N HIS A 342 45.76 -15.92 -26.44
CA HIS A 342 44.91 -17.10 -26.31
C HIS A 342 45.72 -18.39 -26.41
N ARG A 343 46.67 -18.51 -27.35
CA ARG A 343 47.59 -19.66 -27.45
C ARG A 343 48.62 -19.73 -26.33
N HIS A 344 48.87 -18.66 -25.59
CA HIS A 344 49.77 -18.65 -24.44
C HIS A 344 49.02 -19.05 -23.16
N THR A 345 47.85 -18.48 -22.92
CA THR A 345 46.93 -18.90 -21.86
C THR A 345 46.44 -20.34 -22.07
N ALA A 346 46.17 -20.74 -23.32
CA ALA A 346 45.90 -22.13 -23.69
C ALA A 346 47.14 -23.04 -23.60
N ARG A 347 48.37 -22.52 -23.71
CA ARG A 347 49.61 -23.30 -23.47
C ARG A 347 49.86 -23.53 -21.99
N VAL A 348 49.58 -22.53 -21.15
CA VAL A 348 49.62 -22.66 -19.69
C VAL A 348 48.51 -23.59 -19.20
N ALA A 349 47.30 -23.49 -19.77
CA ALA A 349 46.22 -24.44 -19.53
C ALA A 349 46.52 -25.86 -20.05
N ALA A 350 47.18 -26.00 -21.20
CA ALA A 350 47.62 -27.29 -21.74
C ALA A 350 48.76 -27.95 -20.93
N GLN A 351 49.45 -27.20 -20.07
CA GLN A 351 50.43 -27.73 -19.12
C GLN A 351 49.77 -28.31 -17.86
N HIS A 352 48.49 -28.00 -17.61
CA HIS A 352 47.70 -28.51 -16.48
C HIS A 352 46.26 -28.87 -16.93
N PRO A 353 46.09 -29.88 -17.80
CA PRO A 353 44.81 -30.22 -18.44
C PRO A 353 43.73 -30.75 -17.48
N ASP A 354 44.08 -31.02 -16.23
CA ASP A 354 43.18 -31.62 -15.23
C ASP A 354 42.45 -30.58 -14.36
N LEU A 355 42.64 -29.27 -14.59
CA LEU A 355 42.05 -28.21 -13.77
C LEU A 355 40.72 -27.69 -14.36
N PRO A 356 39.57 -27.90 -13.70
CA PRO A 356 38.25 -27.39 -14.12
C PRO A 356 38.20 -25.88 -14.39
N GLN A 357 39.05 -25.09 -13.72
CA GLN A 357 39.16 -23.63 -13.85
C GLN A 357 39.63 -23.18 -15.24
N ALA A 358 40.43 -24.00 -15.94
CA ALA A 358 40.93 -23.68 -17.27
C ALA A 358 39.81 -23.72 -18.32
N ARG A 359 38.96 -24.76 -18.26
CA ARG A 359 37.78 -24.89 -19.13
C ARG A 359 36.74 -23.82 -18.84
N ALA A 360 36.57 -23.44 -17.56
CA ALA A 360 35.70 -22.35 -17.15
C ALA A 360 36.09 -21.01 -17.80
N LEU A 361 37.39 -20.67 -17.80
CA LEU A 361 37.88 -19.40 -18.36
C LEU A 361 37.75 -19.33 -19.89
N GLU A 362 37.94 -20.46 -20.57
CA GLU A 362 37.69 -20.59 -22.01
C GLU A 362 36.21 -20.28 -22.35
N LEU A 363 35.27 -20.87 -21.60
CA LEU A 363 33.84 -20.68 -21.84
C LEU A 363 33.35 -19.27 -21.45
N LEU A 364 34.01 -18.59 -20.50
CA LEU A 364 33.74 -17.19 -20.16
C LEU A 364 34.24 -16.20 -21.22
N THR A 365 35.15 -16.60 -22.10
CA THR A 365 35.69 -15.75 -23.18
C THR A 365 35.19 -16.15 -24.57
N ALA A 366 34.59 -17.34 -24.71
CA ALA A 366 33.93 -17.80 -25.93
C ALA A 366 32.81 -16.83 -26.36
N ARG A 367 32.59 -16.65 -27.67
CA ARG A 367 31.56 -15.71 -28.19
C ARG A 367 30.14 -16.24 -27.97
N ASP A 368 29.93 -17.54 -28.15
CA ASP A 368 28.66 -18.25 -27.94
C ASP A 368 28.93 -19.70 -27.48
N PRO A 369 29.23 -19.91 -26.19
CA PRO A 369 29.49 -21.25 -25.65
C PRO A 369 28.23 -22.12 -25.64
N ALA A 370 28.32 -23.42 -25.93
CA ALA A 370 27.17 -24.33 -25.90
C ALA A 370 26.57 -24.45 -24.48
N GLU A 371 25.26 -24.70 -24.38
CA GLU A 371 24.58 -24.84 -23.08
C GLU A 371 25.11 -26.04 -22.28
N GLU A 372 25.33 -27.17 -22.95
CA GLU A 372 25.89 -28.38 -22.35
C GLU A 372 27.31 -28.15 -21.82
N ASP A 373 28.13 -27.38 -22.53
CA ASP A 373 29.49 -27.01 -22.11
C ASP A 373 29.47 -26.13 -20.84
N LEU A 374 28.56 -25.15 -20.78
CA LEU A 374 28.38 -24.31 -19.59
C LEU A 374 27.91 -25.13 -18.39
N ARG A 375 26.96 -26.07 -18.59
CA ARG A 375 26.51 -26.98 -17.52
C ARG A 375 27.65 -27.86 -17.01
N ALA A 376 28.44 -28.45 -17.92
CA ALA A 376 29.57 -29.28 -17.57
C ALA A 376 30.64 -28.50 -16.78
N ALA A 377 30.93 -27.27 -17.17
CA ALA A 377 31.89 -26.42 -16.47
C ALA A 377 31.41 -25.99 -15.08
N VAL A 378 30.13 -25.63 -14.92
CA VAL A 378 29.54 -25.32 -13.61
C VAL A 378 29.58 -26.53 -12.68
N ALA A 379 29.33 -27.74 -13.20
CA ALA A 379 29.36 -28.99 -12.42
C ALA A 379 30.79 -29.38 -12.00
N ALA A 380 31.79 -29.06 -12.82
CA ALA A 380 33.19 -29.42 -12.57
C ALA A 380 33.89 -28.50 -11.55
N LEU A 381 33.37 -27.28 -11.32
CA LEU A 381 33.91 -26.36 -10.30
C LEU A 381 33.34 -26.64 -8.90
N PRO A 382 34.11 -26.42 -7.82
CA PRO A 382 33.58 -26.34 -6.46
C PRO A 382 32.55 -25.22 -6.30
N ALA A 383 31.65 -25.33 -5.31
CA ALA A 383 30.60 -24.33 -5.07
C ALA A 383 31.16 -22.93 -4.72
N GLN A 384 32.33 -22.88 -4.07
CA GLN A 384 33.00 -21.65 -3.63
C GLN A 384 33.96 -21.06 -4.69
N ASP A 385 34.05 -21.66 -5.88
CA ASP A 385 34.99 -21.20 -6.90
C ASP A 385 34.59 -19.83 -7.47
N ALA A 386 35.54 -18.90 -7.55
CA ALA A 386 35.31 -17.52 -7.96
C ALA A 386 34.81 -17.36 -9.41
N LEU A 387 35.01 -18.37 -10.28
CA LEU A 387 34.53 -18.35 -11.67
C LEU A 387 33.09 -18.88 -11.80
N ARG A 388 32.59 -19.58 -10.78
CA ARG A 388 31.27 -20.21 -10.80
C ARG A 388 30.12 -19.21 -10.97
N PRO A 389 30.08 -18.05 -10.28
CA PRO A 389 29.01 -17.06 -10.46
C PRO A 389 28.93 -16.50 -11.89
N GLN A 390 30.09 -16.27 -12.54
CA GLN A 390 30.13 -15.76 -13.91
C GLN A 390 29.63 -16.80 -14.92
N LEU A 391 29.94 -18.09 -14.71
CA LEU A 391 29.42 -19.18 -15.54
C LEU A 391 27.92 -19.38 -15.34
N LEU A 392 27.44 -19.30 -14.09
CA LEU A 392 26.01 -19.39 -13.78
C LEU A 392 25.22 -18.23 -14.40
N ALA A 393 25.76 -17.00 -14.37
CA ALA A 393 25.17 -15.86 -15.05
C ALA A 393 25.03 -16.10 -16.56
N ARG A 394 26.10 -16.59 -17.21
CA ARG A 394 26.10 -16.85 -18.64
C ARG A 394 25.17 -18.01 -19.04
N LEU A 395 25.14 -19.07 -18.23
CA LEU A 395 24.20 -20.17 -18.38
C LEU A 395 22.76 -19.68 -18.21
N GLY A 396 22.49 -18.88 -17.19
CA GLY A 396 21.18 -18.31 -16.92
C GLY A 396 20.67 -17.41 -18.04
N THR A 397 21.51 -16.53 -18.60
CA THR A 397 21.16 -15.74 -19.79
C THR A 397 20.81 -16.63 -20.98
N LYS A 398 21.58 -17.72 -21.19
CA LYS A 398 21.33 -18.64 -22.30
C LYS A 398 20.03 -19.43 -22.13
N LEU A 399 19.76 -19.89 -20.91
CA LEU A 399 18.52 -20.59 -20.54
C LEU A 399 17.30 -19.67 -20.70
N GLN A 400 17.41 -18.39 -20.32
CA GLN A 400 16.34 -17.43 -20.53
C GLN A 400 16.06 -17.25 -22.03
N ALA A 401 17.09 -17.06 -22.85
CA ALA A 401 16.93 -16.94 -24.29
C ALA A 401 16.35 -18.21 -24.95
N ALA A 402 16.57 -19.39 -24.34
CA ALA A 402 16.01 -20.66 -24.76
C ALA A 402 14.58 -20.91 -24.25
N GLY A 403 13.99 -19.99 -23.48
CA GLY A 403 12.65 -20.12 -22.89
C GLY A 403 12.58 -21.01 -21.65
N ALA A 404 13.71 -21.41 -21.06
CA ALA A 404 13.80 -22.23 -19.85
C ALA A 404 13.75 -21.37 -18.57
N ALA A 405 12.71 -20.56 -18.43
CA ALA A 405 12.57 -19.52 -17.39
C ALA A 405 12.79 -20.02 -15.94
N ALA A 406 12.17 -21.15 -15.57
CA ALA A 406 12.30 -21.70 -14.22
C ALA A 406 13.73 -22.17 -13.88
N GLU A 407 14.46 -22.69 -14.87
CA GLU A 407 15.87 -23.06 -14.69
C GLU A 407 16.75 -21.82 -14.66
N ALA A 408 16.49 -20.85 -15.54
CA ALA A 408 17.21 -19.57 -15.56
C ALA A 408 17.12 -18.86 -14.21
N MET A 409 15.94 -18.76 -13.60
CA MET A 409 15.78 -18.19 -12.25
C MET A 409 16.61 -18.93 -11.21
N ARG A 410 16.58 -20.28 -11.20
CA ARG A 410 17.33 -21.12 -10.24
C ARG A 410 18.85 -20.95 -10.34
N VAL A 411 19.40 -20.63 -11.51
CA VAL A 411 20.86 -20.38 -11.65
C VAL A 411 21.24 -18.91 -11.49
N LEU A 412 20.37 -17.96 -11.89
CA LEU A 412 20.67 -16.52 -11.84
C LEU A 412 20.58 -15.96 -10.41
N VAL A 413 19.53 -16.32 -9.67
CA VAL A 413 19.28 -15.82 -8.31
C VAL A 413 20.45 -16.05 -7.34
N PRO A 414 21.02 -17.26 -7.23
CA PRO A 414 22.19 -17.49 -6.37
C PRO A 414 23.50 -16.94 -6.93
N ALA A 415 23.58 -16.62 -8.24
CA ALA A 415 24.79 -16.08 -8.86
C ALA A 415 24.95 -14.57 -8.63
N LEU A 416 23.84 -13.82 -8.63
CA LEU A 416 23.83 -12.36 -8.55
C LEU A 416 24.49 -11.77 -7.29
N PRO A 417 24.32 -12.30 -6.06
CA PRO A 417 24.99 -11.77 -4.86
C PRO A 417 26.52 -11.84 -4.95
N ALA A 418 27.05 -12.84 -5.66
CA ALA A 418 28.48 -13.08 -5.80
C ALA A 418 29.11 -12.31 -6.98
N LEU A 419 28.31 -11.61 -7.79
CA LEU A 419 28.81 -10.74 -8.86
C LEU A 419 28.91 -9.29 -8.36
N PRO A 420 30.00 -8.57 -8.64
CA PRO A 420 30.13 -7.16 -8.26
C PRO A 420 29.02 -6.28 -8.86
N PRO A 421 28.51 -5.25 -8.15
CA PRO A 421 27.48 -4.33 -8.65
C PRO A 421 27.80 -3.68 -10.00
N ASP A 422 29.05 -3.30 -10.23
CA ASP A 422 29.51 -2.64 -11.46
C ASP A 422 29.90 -3.63 -12.58
N ASP A 423 29.69 -4.94 -12.39
CA ASP A 423 30.06 -5.95 -13.38
C ASP A 423 29.05 -5.97 -14.55
N PRO A 424 29.49 -5.78 -15.81
CA PRO A 424 28.60 -5.90 -16.98
C PRO A 424 27.87 -7.24 -17.04
N VAL A 425 28.48 -8.32 -16.52
CA VAL A 425 27.87 -9.65 -16.44
C VAL A 425 26.70 -9.65 -15.44
N ARG A 426 26.79 -8.90 -14.34
CA ARG A 426 25.69 -8.74 -13.38
C ARG A 426 24.51 -8.00 -14.01
N ALA A 427 24.77 -6.93 -14.76
CA ALA A 427 23.71 -6.19 -15.45
C ALA A 427 22.97 -7.06 -16.48
N VAL A 428 23.70 -7.85 -17.27
CA VAL A 428 23.13 -8.80 -18.23
C VAL A 428 22.38 -9.94 -17.54
N ALA A 429 22.93 -10.47 -16.43
CA ALA A 429 22.27 -11.49 -15.62
C ALA A 429 20.99 -10.97 -14.97
N MET A 430 20.96 -9.72 -14.52
CA MET A 430 19.78 -9.08 -13.95
C MET A 430 18.69 -8.86 -15.01
N ALA A 431 19.06 -8.39 -16.20
CA ALA A 431 18.14 -8.28 -17.33
C ALA A 431 17.55 -9.65 -17.74
N ALA A 432 18.39 -10.68 -17.78
CA ALA A 432 17.95 -12.05 -18.01
C ALA A 432 17.06 -12.58 -16.87
N LEU A 433 17.32 -12.20 -15.61
CA LEU A 433 16.46 -12.57 -14.50
C LEU A 433 15.09 -11.91 -14.63
N ILE A 434 15.03 -10.60 -14.92
CA ILE A 434 13.76 -9.89 -15.16
C ILE A 434 12.98 -10.56 -16.30
N GLY A 435 13.66 -10.87 -17.41
CA GLY A 435 13.06 -11.61 -18.54
C GLY A 435 12.54 -12.98 -18.10
N ALA A 436 13.34 -13.75 -17.35
CA ALA A 436 12.96 -15.07 -16.86
C ALA A 436 11.83 -15.02 -15.83
N VAL A 437 11.73 -13.98 -15.00
CA VAL A 437 10.60 -13.76 -14.09
C VAL A 437 9.35 -13.46 -14.89
N LEU A 438 9.41 -12.54 -15.86
CA LEU A 438 8.27 -12.23 -16.73
C LEU A 438 7.83 -13.47 -17.54
N ASP A 439 8.77 -14.24 -18.09
CA ASP A 439 8.50 -15.47 -18.85
C ASP A 439 8.00 -16.61 -17.96
N GLY A 440 8.56 -16.76 -16.75
CA GLY A 440 8.19 -17.78 -15.77
C GLY A 440 6.80 -17.52 -15.19
N VAL A 441 6.48 -16.26 -14.92
CA VAL A 441 5.13 -15.81 -14.57
C VAL A 441 4.16 -16.10 -15.71
N ARG A 442 4.56 -15.91 -16.98
CA ARG A 442 3.71 -16.22 -18.15
C ARG A 442 3.49 -17.71 -18.40
N LEU A 443 4.28 -18.61 -17.80
CA LEU A 443 4.29 -20.02 -18.18
C LEU A 443 4.00 -21.01 -17.03
N HIS A 444 4.53 -20.86 -15.80
CA HIS A 444 4.51 -21.98 -14.82
C HIS A 444 4.65 -21.66 -13.30
N THR A 445 4.49 -20.43 -12.80
CA THR A 445 4.92 -20.15 -11.41
C THR A 445 3.82 -20.38 -10.36
N SER A 446 4.09 -21.22 -9.36
CA SER A 446 3.24 -21.39 -8.16
C SER A 446 3.49 -20.30 -7.12
N ARG A 447 2.50 -20.00 -6.25
CA ARG A 447 2.65 -19.03 -5.14
C ARG A 447 3.90 -19.29 -4.29
N ALA A 448 4.19 -20.55 -3.99
CA ALA A 448 5.36 -20.95 -3.21
C ALA A 448 6.70 -20.70 -3.90
N GLU A 449 6.73 -20.62 -5.24
CA GLU A 449 7.93 -20.25 -6.00
C GLU A 449 8.10 -18.73 -6.08
N LEU A 450 7.01 -17.96 -6.17
CA LEU A 450 7.06 -16.50 -6.08
C LEU A 450 7.47 -16.02 -4.68
N ASP A 451 6.97 -16.66 -3.63
CA ASP A 451 7.36 -16.36 -2.25
C ASP A 451 8.86 -16.63 -2.02
N ARG A 452 9.34 -17.80 -2.47
CA ARG A 452 10.77 -18.14 -2.44
C ARG A 452 11.62 -17.18 -3.27
N LEU A 453 11.19 -16.85 -4.50
CA LEU A 453 11.89 -15.90 -5.35
C LEU A 453 12.00 -14.52 -4.70
N ALA A 454 10.95 -14.05 -4.04
CA ALA A 454 10.97 -12.78 -3.32
C ALA A 454 11.88 -12.80 -2.08
N GLU A 455 11.94 -13.93 -1.36
CA GLU A 455 12.90 -14.15 -0.27
C GLU A 455 14.34 -14.22 -0.78
N ASP A 456 14.59 -14.97 -1.84
CA ASP A 456 15.91 -15.11 -2.43
C ASP A 456 16.40 -13.77 -3.02
N LEU A 457 15.52 -12.98 -3.63
CA LEU A 457 15.83 -11.63 -4.12
C LEU A 457 16.07 -10.62 -2.98
N ARG A 458 15.54 -10.84 -1.77
CA ARG A 458 15.96 -10.07 -0.58
C ARG A 458 17.41 -10.38 -0.23
N ALA A 459 17.85 -11.64 -0.37
CA ALA A 459 19.23 -12.04 -0.09
C ALA A 459 20.26 -11.48 -1.11
N VAL A 460 19.82 -11.07 -2.30
CA VAL A 460 20.64 -10.34 -3.28
C VAL A 460 20.94 -8.89 -2.83
N ALA A 461 20.30 -8.41 -1.76
CA ALA A 461 20.40 -7.05 -1.23
C ALA A 461 20.95 -6.98 0.21
N PRO A 462 22.26 -7.21 0.43
CA PRO A 462 22.92 -6.76 1.66
C PRO A 462 23.12 -5.23 1.62
N ASP A 463 23.01 -4.58 2.77
CA ASP A 463 22.96 -3.13 2.98
C ASP A 463 23.94 -2.30 2.10
N GLY A 464 23.40 -1.64 1.06
CA GLY A 464 24.14 -0.76 0.14
C GLY A 464 23.22 -0.05 -0.89
N PRO A 465 23.70 1.01 -1.59
CA PRO A 465 22.90 1.70 -2.61
C PRO A 465 22.62 0.78 -3.80
N GLN A 466 21.34 0.44 -3.99
CA GLN A 466 20.87 -0.42 -5.08
C GLN A 466 20.84 0.32 -6.43
N ASP A 467 21.06 -0.42 -7.53
CA ASP A 467 20.92 0.10 -8.89
C ASP A 467 19.46 0.04 -9.39
N ALA A 468 19.19 0.73 -10.50
CA ALA A 468 17.84 0.78 -11.09
C ALA A 468 17.32 -0.61 -11.52
N ALA A 469 18.21 -1.52 -11.93
CA ALA A 469 17.85 -2.85 -12.40
C ALA A 469 17.36 -3.76 -11.25
N THR A 470 17.99 -3.65 -10.07
CA THR A 470 17.58 -4.36 -8.85
C THR A 470 16.17 -3.91 -8.42
N HIS A 471 15.93 -2.60 -8.40
CA HIS A 471 14.62 -2.04 -8.08
C HIS A 471 13.54 -2.42 -9.10
N LEU A 472 13.88 -2.50 -10.40
CA LEU A 472 12.96 -3.00 -11.42
C LEU A 472 12.59 -4.47 -11.18
N ALA A 473 13.55 -5.34 -10.87
CA ALA A 473 13.30 -6.75 -10.60
C ALA A 473 12.42 -6.97 -9.36
N TRP A 474 12.70 -6.24 -8.27
CA TRP A 474 11.84 -6.23 -7.08
C TRP A 474 10.43 -5.75 -7.40
N GLY A 475 10.33 -4.66 -8.17
CA GLY A 475 9.04 -4.11 -8.59
C GLY A 475 8.18 -5.14 -9.30
N VAL A 476 8.74 -5.85 -10.28
CA VAL A 476 8.03 -6.88 -11.05
C VAL A 476 7.59 -8.05 -10.16
N VAL A 477 8.48 -8.57 -9.32
CA VAL A 477 8.15 -9.71 -8.45
C VAL A 477 7.05 -9.36 -7.46
N HIS A 478 7.12 -8.19 -6.84
CA HIS A 478 6.09 -7.73 -5.92
C HIS A 478 4.77 -7.41 -6.64
N ALA A 479 4.78 -6.83 -7.83
CA ALA A 479 3.55 -6.60 -8.60
C ALA A 479 2.82 -7.92 -8.86
N VAL A 480 3.55 -8.94 -9.33
CA VAL A 480 2.98 -10.26 -9.61
C VAL A 480 2.53 -10.98 -8.33
N ARG A 481 3.32 -10.92 -7.25
CA ARG A 481 2.93 -11.49 -5.96
C ARG A 481 1.69 -10.81 -5.39
N GLY A 482 1.56 -9.50 -5.59
CA GLY A 482 0.37 -8.71 -5.23
C GLY A 482 -0.90 -9.25 -5.87
N ILE A 483 -0.85 -9.63 -7.16
CA ILE A 483 -1.97 -10.26 -7.87
C ILE A 483 -2.33 -11.61 -7.23
N TRP A 484 -1.35 -12.49 -7.03
CA TRP A 484 -1.57 -13.86 -6.53
C TRP A 484 -2.01 -13.92 -5.06
N ALA A 485 -1.45 -13.04 -4.23
CA ALA A 485 -1.72 -13.01 -2.80
C ALA A 485 -2.87 -12.04 -2.46
N SER A 486 -3.39 -11.29 -3.44
CA SER A 486 -4.29 -10.15 -3.22
C SER A 486 -3.70 -9.18 -2.18
N SER A 487 -2.40 -8.95 -2.26
CA SER A 487 -1.59 -8.28 -1.23
C SER A 487 -1.34 -6.82 -1.58
N ARG A 488 -1.91 -5.91 -0.78
CA ARG A 488 -1.74 -4.46 -0.95
C ARG A 488 -0.32 -4.01 -0.72
N ALA A 489 0.31 -4.54 0.33
CA ALA A 489 1.71 -4.26 0.67
C ALA A 489 2.65 -4.60 -0.48
N ASP A 490 2.32 -5.63 -1.27
CA ASP A 490 3.08 -5.99 -2.45
C ASP A 490 2.90 -4.99 -3.59
N PHE A 491 1.69 -4.50 -3.86
CA PHE A 491 1.50 -3.41 -4.83
C PHE A 491 2.18 -2.10 -4.42
N ASP A 492 2.21 -1.78 -3.13
CA ASP A 492 2.94 -0.62 -2.60
C ASP A 492 4.45 -0.78 -2.78
N THR A 493 4.98 -1.95 -2.42
CA THR A 493 6.40 -2.28 -2.59
C THR A 493 6.79 -2.24 -4.07
N ALA A 494 5.91 -2.74 -4.95
CA ALA A 494 6.13 -2.71 -6.40
C ALA A 494 6.24 -1.27 -6.93
N THR A 495 5.25 -0.44 -6.61
CA THR A 495 5.19 0.96 -7.03
C THR A 495 6.37 1.77 -6.49
N ALA A 496 6.73 1.58 -5.21
CA ALA A 496 7.88 2.23 -4.60
C ALA A 496 9.19 1.82 -5.27
N SER A 497 9.34 0.53 -5.60
CA SER A 497 10.52 0.02 -6.28
C SER A 497 10.63 0.57 -7.70
N PHE A 498 9.54 0.64 -8.47
CA PHE A 498 9.56 1.25 -9.81
C PHE A 498 9.89 2.74 -9.76
N ASN A 499 9.29 3.50 -8.85
CA ASN A 499 9.63 4.92 -8.66
C ASN A 499 11.10 5.10 -8.29
N ARG A 500 11.63 4.24 -7.42
CA ARG A 500 13.04 4.29 -7.04
C ARG A 500 13.96 3.97 -8.21
N ALA A 501 13.57 3.04 -9.10
CA ALA A 501 14.29 2.80 -10.35
C ALA A 501 14.29 4.02 -11.27
N ILE A 502 13.16 4.75 -11.37
CA ILE A 502 13.07 5.98 -12.15
C ILE A 502 14.00 7.07 -11.58
N ASP A 503 14.04 7.26 -10.26
CA ASP A 503 14.89 8.26 -9.60
C ASP A 503 16.39 8.03 -9.85
N LEU A 504 16.78 6.78 -10.09
CA LEU A 504 18.17 6.38 -10.35
C LEU A 504 18.55 6.49 -11.84
N LEU A 505 17.57 6.66 -12.73
CA LEU A 505 17.78 6.77 -14.17
C LEU A 505 17.72 8.23 -14.64
N PRO A 506 18.53 8.62 -15.64
CA PRO A 506 18.35 9.91 -16.30
C PRO A 506 16.95 10.03 -16.93
N ALA A 507 16.36 11.23 -16.91
CA ALA A 507 15.03 11.46 -17.49
C ALA A 507 14.92 11.12 -18.99
N THR A 508 16.04 11.08 -19.72
CA THR A 508 16.11 10.70 -21.14
C THR A 508 16.35 9.21 -21.36
N ASP A 509 16.41 8.41 -20.31
CA ASP A 509 16.66 6.97 -20.42
C ASP A 509 15.44 6.26 -21.03
N PRO A 510 15.61 5.44 -22.08
CA PRO A 510 14.50 4.78 -22.77
C PRO A 510 13.72 3.81 -21.87
N ASN A 511 14.28 3.36 -20.75
CA ASN A 511 13.61 2.46 -19.81
C ASN A 511 12.58 3.17 -18.91
N VAL A 512 12.65 4.50 -18.78
CA VAL A 512 11.72 5.27 -17.94
C VAL A 512 10.27 5.10 -18.42
N ALA A 513 10.04 5.07 -19.74
CA ALA A 513 8.71 4.84 -20.31
C ALA A 513 8.18 3.44 -19.96
N GLY A 514 9.04 2.41 -19.98
CA GLY A 514 8.69 1.05 -19.57
C GLY A 514 8.38 0.93 -18.08
N LEU A 515 9.09 1.65 -17.22
CA LEU A 515 8.81 1.71 -15.78
C LEU A 515 7.47 2.40 -15.49
N ARG A 516 7.14 3.48 -16.21
CA ARG A 516 5.82 4.13 -16.13
C ARG A 516 4.70 3.19 -16.55
N TYR A 517 4.90 2.43 -17.64
CA TYR A 517 3.95 1.38 -18.06
C TYR A 517 3.75 0.34 -16.95
N ALA A 518 4.83 -0.14 -16.32
CA ALA A 518 4.75 -1.12 -15.23
C ALA A 518 4.00 -0.57 -14.00
N ILE A 519 4.19 0.71 -13.65
CA ILE A 519 3.43 1.39 -12.59
C ILE A 519 1.94 1.44 -12.94
N ALA A 520 1.59 1.86 -14.16
CA ALA A 520 0.21 1.93 -14.61
C ALA A 520 -0.48 0.55 -14.63
N MET A 521 0.23 -0.50 -15.07
CA MET A 521 -0.26 -1.87 -14.98
C MET A 521 -0.46 -2.34 -13.53
N THR A 522 0.46 -1.99 -12.64
CA THR A 522 0.33 -2.28 -11.20
C THR A 522 -0.92 -1.62 -10.61
N MET A 523 -1.28 -0.41 -11.07
CA MET A 523 -2.53 0.25 -10.68
C MET A 523 -3.77 -0.46 -11.24
N VAL A 524 -3.75 -0.89 -12.51
CA VAL A 524 -4.84 -1.71 -13.09
C VAL A 524 -5.04 -3.01 -12.32
N ASP A 525 -3.95 -3.69 -11.94
CA ASP A 525 -4.01 -4.92 -11.17
C ASP A 525 -4.46 -4.66 -9.73
N ARG A 526 -3.99 -3.58 -9.10
CA ARG A 526 -4.44 -3.18 -7.76
C ARG A 526 -5.93 -2.83 -7.72
N PHE A 527 -6.49 -2.24 -8.78
CA PHE A 527 -7.92 -2.01 -8.88
C PHE A 527 -8.73 -3.31 -8.70
N SER A 528 -8.21 -4.46 -9.12
CA SER A 528 -8.90 -5.74 -8.91
C SER A 528 -9.08 -6.11 -7.43
N VAL A 529 -8.22 -5.59 -6.55
CA VAL A 529 -8.25 -5.79 -5.09
C VAL A 529 -8.96 -4.64 -4.36
N ASP A 530 -8.68 -3.39 -4.75
CA ASP A 530 -9.17 -2.23 -4.01
C ASP A 530 -10.52 -1.71 -4.52
N LYS A 531 -10.85 -2.00 -5.78
CA LYS A 531 -12.02 -1.51 -6.52
C LYS A 531 -12.19 0.01 -6.54
N ASP A 532 -11.20 0.79 -6.08
CA ASP A 532 -11.19 2.24 -6.20
C ASP A 532 -10.86 2.64 -7.64
N LEU A 533 -11.81 3.32 -8.29
CA LEU A 533 -11.66 3.81 -9.67
C LEU A 533 -10.47 4.76 -9.83
N GLN A 534 -9.95 5.36 -8.74
CA GLN A 534 -8.72 6.17 -8.76
C GLN A 534 -7.56 5.45 -9.46
N TYR A 535 -7.37 4.15 -9.20
CA TYR A 535 -6.27 3.41 -9.80
C TYR A 535 -6.43 3.23 -11.31
N LEU A 536 -7.67 3.07 -11.80
CA LEU A 536 -7.93 3.03 -13.24
C LEU A 536 -7.76 4.41 -13.87
N ASP A 537 -8.24 5.48 -13.22
CA ASP A 537 -8.11 6.85 -13.70
C ASP A 537 -6.61 7.23 -13.83
N ASP A 538 -5.79 6.96 -12.81
CA ASP A 538 -4.36 7.27 -12.80
C ASP A 538 -3.59 6.41 -13.82
N ALA A 539 -3.93 5.13 -13.95
CA ALA A 539 -3.33 4.27 -14.96
C ALA A 539 -3.63 4.75 -16.38
N LEU A 540 -4.87 5.18 -16.64
CA LEU A 540 -5.28 5.71 -17.94
C LEU A 540 -4.57 7.03 -18.27
N GLU A 541 -4.34 7.90 -17.30
CA GLU A 541 -3.55 9.13 -17.48
C GLU A 541 -2.12 8.78 -17.93
N ILE A 542 -1.46 7.84 -17.24
CA ILE A 542 -0.11 7.39 -17.61
C ILE A 542 -0.11 6.71 -19.00
N PHE A 543 -1.09 5.86 -19.32
CA PHE A 543 -1.18 5.23 -20.63
C PHE A 543 -1.43 6.23 -21.76
N ASP A 544 -2.21 7.28 -21.51
CA ASP A 544 -2.45 8.35 -22.48
C ASP A 544 -1.22 9.23 -22.69
N GLU A 545 -0.44 9.51 -21.64
CA GLU A 545 0.89 10.13 -21.78
C GLU A 545 1.82 9.28 -22.64
N LEU A 546 1.92 7.98 -22.36
CA LEU A 546 2.77 7.05 -23.11
C LEU A 546 2.33 6.94 -24.58
N ALA A 547 1.03 7.02 -24.87
CA ALA A 547 0.53 7.00 -26.23
C ALA A 547 0.86 8.27 -27.03
N GLY A 548 1.26 9.35 -26.35
CA GLY A 548 1.82 10.54 -26.98
C GLY A 548 3.24 10.32 -27.54
N ASP A 549 3.95 9.29 -27.08
CA ASP A 549 5.28 8.91 -27.57
C ASP A 549 5.16 8.00 -28.82
N PRO A 550 5.72 8.39 -29.99
CA PRO A 550 5.71 7.56 -31.19
C PRO A 550 6.30 6.15 -31.01
N ALA A 551 7.22 5.95 -30.06
CA ALA A 551 7.81 4.64 -29.78
C ALA A 551 6.80 3.67 -29.13
N TRP A 552 5.80 4.19 -28.44
CA TRP A 552 4.82 3.41 -27.66
C TRP A 552 3.41 3.42 -28.25
N ALA A 553 3.04 4.46 -29.00
CA ALA A 553 1.69 4.71 -29.49
C ALA A 553 1.01 3.52 -30.19
N GLU A 554 1.77 2.72 -30.96
CA GLU A 554 1.26 1.54 -31.69
C GLU A 554 1.79 0.22 -31.11
N SER A 555 2.36 0.23 -29.91
CA SER A 555 2.81 -0.99 -29.26
C SER A 555 1.61 -1.84 -28.82
N SER A 556 1.61 -3.14 -29.17
CA SER A 556 0.53 -4.05 -28.77
C SER A 556 0.32 -4.09 -27.26
N ALA A 557 1.40 -3.99 -26.47
CA ALA A 557 1.33 -4.03 -25.01
C ALA A 557 0.56 -2.82 -24.43
N LEU A 558 0.81 -1.60 -24.93
CA LEU A 558 0.11 -0.40 -24.49
C LEU A 558 -1.35 -0.40 -24.92
N LEU A 559 -1.62 -0.76 -26.19
CA LEU A 559 -2.98 -0.80 -26.74
C LEU A 559 -3.87 -1.79 -25.97
N ILE A 560 -3.33 -2.98 -25.65
CA ILE A 560 -4.04 -3.98 -24.85
C ILE A 560 -4.28 -3.46 -23.43
N ALA A 561 -3.24 -2.98 -22.74
CA ALA A 561 -3.34 -2.48 -21.37
C ALA A 561 -4.36 -1.34 -21.23
N ARG A 562 -4.29 -0.35 -22.14
CA ARG A 562 -5.19 0.80 -22.13
C ARG A 562 -6.61 0.40 -22.48
N GLY A 563 -6.79 -0.46 -23.49
CA GLY A 563 -8.11 -0.97 -23.85
C GLY A 563 -8.74 -1.76 -22.71
N VAL A 564 -7.96 -2.59 -21.99
CA VAL A 564 -8.40 -3.28 -20.77
C VAL A 564 -8.83 -2.29 -19.69
N ALA A 565 -7.99 -1.30 -19.36
CA ALA A 565 -8.28 -0.32 -18.32
C ALA A 565 -9.52 0.55 -18.65
N ARG A 566 -9.66 1.00 -19.91
CA ARG A 566 -10.84 1.75 -20.39
C ARG A 566 -12.09 0.91 -20.32
N LEU A 567 -12.02 -0.37 -20.67
CA LEU A 567 -13.14 -1.28 -20.62
C LEU A 567 -13.60 -1.53 -19.19
N ALA A 568 -12.68 -1.85 -18.28
CA ALA A 568 -12.95 -1.97 -16.85
C ALA A 568 -13.57 -0.68 -16.29
N ARG A 569 -13.01 0.48 -16.66
CA ARG A 569 -13.52 1.79 -16.25
C ARG A 569 -14.94 2.07 -16.77
N SER A 570 -15.25 1.63 -17.98
CA SER A 570 -16.57 1.79 -18.62
C SER A 570 -17.68 0.96 -17.94
N LEU A 571 -17.32 -0.11 -17.21
CA LEU A 571 -18.31 -0.89 -16.43
C LEU A 571 -18.91 -0.08 -15.27
N TYR A 572 -18.20 0.96 -14.81
CA TYR A 572 -18.59 1.87 -13.73
C TYR A 572 -18.94 3.28 -14.24
N GLY A 573 -19.19 3.43 -15.55
CA GLY A 573 -19.62 4.69 -16.16
C GLY A 573 -20.01 4.52 -17.63
N LYS A 574 -21.28 4.76 -17.97
CA LYS A 574 -21.78 4.64 -19.35
C LYS A 574 -21.26 5.78 -20.22
N THR A 575 -20.17 5.54 -20.95
CA THR A 575 -20.08 6.09 -22.30
C THR A 575 -19.87 4.95 -23.30
N ASP A 576 -20.82 4.81 -24.23
CA ASP A 576 -20.69 3.91 -25.37
C ASP A 576 -19.45 4.22 -26.21
N GLN A 577 -18.93 5.44 -26.07
CA GLN A 577 -17.70 5.88 -26.72
C GLN A 577 -16.47 5.23 -26.07
N ASP A 578 -16.33 5.27 -24.75
CA ASP A 578 -15.18 4.65 -24.06
C ASP A 578 -15.14 3.14 -24.29
N ARG A 579 -16.30 2.49 -24.27
CA ARG A 579 -16.41 1.07 -24.59
C ARG A 579 -16.02 0.76 -26.04
N ARG A 580 -16.42 1.60 -27.00
CA ARG A 580 -16.02 1.44 -28.41
C ARG A 580 -14.53 1.70 -28.61
N THR A 581 -13.98 2.74 -27.99
CA THR A 581 -12.55 3.06 -28.03
C THR A 581 -11.72 1.94 -27.41
N ALA A 582 -12.13 1.44 -26.24
CA ALA A 582 -11.48 0.30 -25.60
C ALA A 582 -11.42 -0.92 -26.52
N MET A 583 -12.49 -1.20 -27.27
CA MET A 583 -12.55 -2.33 -28.19
C MET A 583 -11.70 -2.16 -29.44
N ASP A 584 -11.64 -0.94 -29.99
CA ASP A 584 -10.72 -0.62 -31.09
C ASP A 584 -9.25 -0.82 -30.69
N GLU A 585 -8.88 -0.31 -29.50
CA GLU A 585 -7.52 -0.44 -28.96
C GLU A 585 -7.15 -1.91 -28.73
N LEU A 586 -8.06 -2.69 -28.13
CA LEU A 586 -7.86 -4.12 -27.94
C LEU A 586 -7.70 -4.88 -29.27
N ALA A 587 -8.53 -4.57 -30.27
CA ALA A 587 -8.45 -5.22 -31.59
C ALA A 587 -7.13 -4.91 -32.31
N ARG A 588 -6.70 -3.65 -32.30
CA ARG A 588 -5.42 -3.22 -32.89
C ARG A 588 -4.23 -3.83 -32.17
N GLY A 589 -4.26 -3.81 -30.83
CA GLY A 589 -3.21 -4.42 -30.01
C GLY A 589 -3.09 -5.92 -30.25
N PHE A 590 -4.22 -6.62 -30.30
CA PHE A 590 -4.28 -8.05 -30.61
C PHE A 590 -3.75 -8.38 -32.01
N ALA A 591 -4.14 -7.61 -33.02
CA ALA A 591 -3.69 -7.81 -34.40
C ALA A 591 -2.16 -7.75 -34.53
N GLY A 592 -1.50 -6.91 -33.73
CA GLY A 592 -0.04 -6.76 -33.70
C GLY A 592 0.74 -7.87 -32.97
N LEU A 593 0.07 -8.80 -32.27
CA LEU A 593 0.76 -9.90 -31.55
C LEU A 593 1.24 -11.00 -32.52
N PRO A 594 2.43 -11.62 -32.31
CA PRO A 594 2.90 -12.73 -33.14
C PRO A 594 2.00 -13.98 -33.09
N ASP A 595 1.86 -14.67 -34.22
CA ASP A 595 1.13 -15.95 -34.29
C ASP A 595 1.81 -17.01 -33.40
N GLY A 596 1.02 -17.66 -32.53
CA GLY A 596 1.50 -18.64 -31.55
C GLY A 596 1.90 -18.07 -30.18
N SER A 597 1.95 -16.73 -30.03
CA SER A 597 2.17 -16.09 -28.73
C SER A 597 1.15 -16.57 -27.69
N PRO A 598 1.57 -16.97 -26.47
CA PRO A 598 0.66 -17.31 -25.38
C PRO A 598 -0.34 -16.20 -25.07
N ILE A 599 0.07 -14.93 -25.18
CA ILE A 599 -0.79 -13.75 -24.98
C ILE A 599 -1.89 -13.73 -26.06
N ARG A 600 -1.53 -13.97 -27.32
CA ARG A 600 -2.49 -14.04 -28.43
C ARG A 600 -3.44 -15.22 -28.25
N ARG A 601 -2.95 -16.39 -27.82
CA ARG A 601 -3.81 -17.55 -27.52
C ARG A 601 -4.77 -17.30 -26.36
N GLY A 602 -4.29 -16.66 -25.30
CA GLY A 602 -5.10 -16.31 -24.13
C GLY A 602 -6.14 -15.21 -24.41
N LEU A 603 -5.80 -14.21 -25.22
CA LEU A 603 -6.70 -13.11 -25.59
C LEU A 603 -7.65 -13.45 -26.75
N ALA A 604 -7.31 -14.44 -27.60
CA ALA A 604 -8.08 -14.73 -28.81
C ALA A 604 -9.57 -14.97 -28.56
N PRO A 605 -10.00 -15.71 -27.52
CA PRO A 605 -11.43 -15.92 -27.29
C PRO A 605 -12.16 -14.69 -26.73
N ALA A 606 -11.46 -13.84 -25.97
CA ALA A 606 -11.99 -12.55 -25.53
C ALA A 606 -12.17 -11.61 -26.72
N MET A 607 -11.26 -11.66 -27.69
CA MET A 607 -11.34 -10.90 -28.95
C MET A 607 -12.42 -11.43 -29.88
N ASP A 608 -12.53 -12.74 -30.08
CA ASP A 608 -13.63 -13.37 -30.83
C ASP A 608 -14.99 -12.97 -30.23
N ALA A 609 -15.11 -12.95 -28.90
CA ALA A 609 -16.32 -12.54 -28.21
C ALA A 609 -16.61 -11.02 -28.38
N ALA A 610 -15.59 -10.17 -28.28
CA ALA A 610 -15.69 -8.73 -28.51
C ALA A 610 -16.11 -8.39 -29.96
N GLU A 611 -15.50 -9.04 -30.95
CA GLU A 611 -15.86 -8.92 -32.37
C GLU A 611 -17.29 -9.42 -32.62
N THR A 612 -17.68 -10.53 -32.01
CA THR A 612 -19.03 -11.10 -32.12
C THR A 612 -20.11 -10.21 -31.50
N LEU A 613 -19.79 -9.51 -30.40
CA LEU A 613 -20.68 -8.53 -29.76
C LEU A 613 -20.82 -7.24 -30.55
N SER A 614 -19.79 -6.86 -31.32
CA SER A 614 -19.93 -5.79 -32.32
C SER A 614 -20.85 -6.20 -33.48
N GLY A 615 -21.10 -7.51 -33.66
CA GLY A 615 -21.89 -8.11 -34.75
C GLY A 615 -23.22 -8.80 -34.39
N SER A 616 -23.73 -8.67 -33.16
CA SER A 616 -25.08 -9.09 -32.73
C SER A 616 -25.42 -10.60 -32.70
N ARG A 617 -24.47 -11.55 -32.52
CA ARG A 617 -24.82 -12.99 -32.36
C ARG A 617 -23.93 -13.75 -31.39
N PHE A 618 -24.23 -13.71 -30.10
CA PHE A 618 -23.61 -14.61 -29.11
C PHE A 618 -24.34 -15.97 -29.07
N GLY A 619 -23.68 -17.09 -28.71
CA GLY A 619 -24.28 -18.43 -28.71
C GLY A 619 -23.78 -19.36 -27.58
N PRO A 620 -24.50 -20.45 -27.25
CA PRO A 620 -24.13 -21.34 -26.12
C PRO A 620 -22.78 -22.06 -26.30
N ALA A 621 -22.35 -22.31 -27.54
CA ALA A 621 -21.08 -22.97 -27.83
C ALA A 621 -19.88 -22.03 -27.64
N GLU A 622 -20.05 -20.74 -27.95
CA GLU A 622 -19.10 -19.66 -27.69
C GLU A 622 -18.95 -19.42 -26.18
N LEU A 623 -20.07 -19.39 -25.45
CA LEU A 623 -20.07 -19.30 -23.99
C LEU A 623 -19.33 -20.47 -23.33
N GLN A 624 -19.61 -21.71 -23.76
CA GLN A 624 -18.94 -22.89 -23.22
C GLN A 624 -17.42 -22.87 -23.50
N ARG A 625 -17.00 -22.41 -24.69
CA ARG A 625 -15.58 -22.20 -25.02
C ARG A 625 -14.92 -21.14 -24.12
N MET A 626 -15.61 -20.05 -23.83
CA MET A 626 -15.12 -19.02 -22.90
C MET A 626 -14.97 -19.54 -21.47
N ILE A 627 -15.94 -20.34 -20.98
CA ILE A 627 -15.88 -20.98 -19.67
C ILE A 627 -14.74 -22.00 -19.61
N ASP A 628 -14.58 -22.84 -20.62
CA ASP A 628 -13.52 -23.85 -20.67
C ASP A 628 -12.12 -23.21 -20.77
N LEU A 629 -12.02 -22.04 -21.40
CA LEU A 629 -10.79 -21.26 -21.45
C LEU A 629 -10.47 -20.55 -20.11
N ALA A 630 -11.48 -19.95 -19.46
CA ALA A 630 -11.35 -19.42 -18.09
C ALA A 630 -10.99 -20.51 -17.05
N ARG A 631 -11.20 -21.79 -17.43
CA ARG A 631 -10.79 -22.98 -16.68
C ARG A 631 -9.43 -23.54 -17.11
N GLY A 632 -8.88 -23.10 -18.24
CA GLY A 632 -7.61 -23.57 -18.78
C GLY A 632 -6.42 -22.90 -18.09
N PRO A 633 -5.33 -23.63 -17.78
CA PRO A 633 -4.15 -23.06 -17.14
C PRO A 633 -3.50 -21.93 -17.96
N GLU A 634 -3.74 -21.88 -19.28
CA GLU A 634 -3.24 -20.83 -20.18
C GLU A 634 -3.85 -19.43 -19.90
N THR A 635 -4.97 -19.32 -19.17
CA THR A 635 -5.58 -18.02 -18.79
C THR A 635 -5.26 -17.58 -17.37
N GLU A 636 -4.57 -18.41 -16.57
CA GLU A 636 -4.20 -18.05 -15.20
C GLU A 636 -3.15 -16.93 -15.14
N LEU A 637 -2.46 -16.65 -16.26
CA LEU A 637 -1.20 -15.92 -16.33
C LEU A 637 -1.22 -14.71 -17.29
N ILE A 638 -2.41 -14.25 -17.71
CA ILE A 638 -2.56 -13.02 -18.52
C ILE A 638 -2.54 -11.80 -17.57
N GLU A 639 -1.62 -10.85 -17.78
CA GLU A 639 -1.66 -9.52 -17.15
C GLU A 639 -3.05 -8.88 -17.40
N GLY A 640 -3.77 -8.48 -16.36
CA GLY A 640 -5.18 -8.06 -16.50
C GLY A 640 -6.20 -9.21 -16.59
N ARG A 641 -5.89 -10.41 -16.07
CA ARG A 641 -6.81 -11.55 -15.92
C ARG A 641 -8.17 -11.14 -15.35
N TYR A 642 -8.18 -10.38 -14.26
CA TYR A 642 -9.42 -9.95 -13.60
C TYR A 642 -10.27 -9.07 -14.52
N PRO A 643 -9.71 -8.06 -15.21
CA PRO A 643 -10.41 -7.35 -16.28
C PRO A 643 -10.89 -8.20 -17.47
N VAL A 644 -10.18 -9.26 -17.88
CA VAL A 644 -10.64 -10.19 -18.93
C VAL A 644 -11.80 -11.06 -18.43
N VAL A 645 -11.79 -11.47 -17.17
CA VAL A 645 -12.91 -12.20 -16.56
C VAL A 645 -14.09 -11.27 -16.27
N ASP A 646 -13.84 -10.02 -15.86
CA ASP A 646 -14.84 -8.95 -15.73
C ASP A 646 -15.40 -8.57 -17.10
N LEU A 647 -14.57 -8.64 -18.15
CA LEU A 647 -15.00 -8.54 -19.55
C LEU A 647 -15.95 -9.69 -19.86
N VAL A 648 -15.56 -10.95 -19.66
CA VAL A 648 -16.45 -12.12 -19.86
C VAL A 648 -17.76 -11.99 -19.05
N ALA A 649 -17.71 -11.49 -17.82
CA ALA A 649 -18.88 -11.25 -16.98
C ALA A 649 -19.75 -10.08 -17.49
N GLY A 650 -19.13 -9.03 -18.05
CA GLY A 650 -19.78 -7.95 -18.78
C GLY A 650 -20.39 -8.42 -20.12
N LEU A 651 -19.76 -9.37 -20.80
CA LEU A 651 -20.29 -9.98 -22.04
C LEU A 651 -21.48 -10.89 -21.74
N LEU A 652 -21.46 -11.60 -20.61
CA LEU A 652 -22.63 -12.29 -20.06
C LEU A 652 -23.79 -11.34 -19.71
N ARG A 653 -23.49 -10.05 -19.47
CA ARG A 653 -24.52 -9.01 -19.31
C ARG A 653 -25.19 -8.63 -20.64
N LEU A 654 -24.60 -8.94 -21.79
CA LEU A 654 -25.09 -8.40 -23.06
C LEU A 654 -26.16 -9.26 -23.73
N GLU A 655 -26.12 -10.59 -23.71
CA GLU A 655 -27.21 -11.41 -24.26
C GLU A 655 -27.29 -12.81 -23.61
N LEU A 656 -28.04 -12.94 -22.51
CA LEU A 656 -28.67 -14.23 -22.16
C LEU A 656 -30.01 -14.29 -22.88
N PHE A 657 -30.13 -15.17 -23.87
CA PHE A 657 -31.39 -15.38 -24.59
C PHE A 657 -32.49 -15.83 -23.61
N PRO A 658 -33.65 -15.14 -23.58
CA PRO A 658 -34.79 -15.61 -22.81
C PRO A 658 -35.17 -17.05 -23.22
N GLY A 659 -35.11 -17.98 -22.28
CA GLY A 659 -35.57 -19.37 -22.46
C GLY A 659 -34.51 -20.43 -22.73
N ASP A 660 -33.22 -20.08 -22.84
CA ASP A 660 -32.15 -21.09 -22.95
C ASP A 660 -31.73 -21.64 -21.57
N GLN A 661 -32.39 -22.73 -21.18
CA GLN A 661 -32.13 -23.40 -19.90
C GLN A 661 -30.74 -24.06 -19.82
N VAL A 662 -30.11 -24.39 -20.95
CA VAL A 662 -28.79 -25.04 -20.96
C VAL A 662 -27.73 -23.98 -20.68
N ALA A 663 -27.77 -22.86 -21.39
CA ALA A 663 -26.89 -21.72 -21.15
C ALA A 663 -27.05 -21.19 -19.71
N ALA A 664 -28.29 -21.08 -19.21
CA ALA A 664 -28.54 -20.64 -17.84
C ALA A 664 -27.89 -21.54 -16.78
N ARG A 665 -27.97 -22.88 -16.93
CA ARG A 665 -27.31 -23.81 -15.99
C ARG A 665 -25.78 -23.76 -16.08
N GLN A 666 -25.22 -23.49 -17.26
CA GLN A 666 -23.79 -23.29 -17.44
C GLN A 666 -23.31 -22.02 -16.74
N VAL A 667 -24.04 -20.91 -16.89
CA VAL A 667 -23.76 -19.65 -16.16
C VAL A 667 -23.80 -19.85 -14.66
N LEU A 668 -24.80 -20.55 -14.11
CA LEU A 668 -24.87 -20.83 -12.67
C LEU A 668 -23.68 -21.64 -12.15
N ARG A 669 -23.20 -22.63 -12.93
CA ARG A 669 -22.00 -23.40 -12.57
C ARG A 669 -20.74 -22.54 -12.64
N ALA A 670 -20.59 -21.73 -13.68
CA ALA A 670 -19.46 -20.84 -13.85
C ALA A 670 -19.41 -19.76 -12.75
N ALA A 671 -20.55 -19.18 -12.38
CA ALA A 671 -20.64 -18.19 -11.31
C ALA A 671 -20.29 -18.78 -9.93
N ALA A 672 -20.72 -20.02 -9.63
CA ALA A 672 -20.36 -20.71 -8.39
C ALA A 672 -18.86 -21.06 -8.32
N ASP A 673 -18.24 -21.45 -9.44
CA ASP A 673 -16.79 -21.67 -9.52
C ASP A 673 -16.02 -20.35 -9.38
N PHE A 674 -16.56 -19.24 -9.91
CA PHE A 674 -15.94 -17.91 -9.85
C PHE A 674 -15.94 -17.35 -8.42
N ASP A 675 -17.09 -17.38 -7.74
CA ASP A 675 -17.27 -16.99 -6.32
C ASP A 675 -16.27 -17.71 -5.39
N GLN A 676 -16.00 -19.00 -5.66
CA GLN A 676 -15.02 -19.79 -4.89
C GLN A 676 -13.55 -19.39 -5.12
N ARG A 677 -13.21 -18.78 -6.27
CA ARG A 677 -11.81 -18.48 -6.66
C ARG A 677 -11.42 -17.03 -6.43
N THR A 678 -12.34 -16.09 -6.60
CA THR A 678 -12.05 -14.65 -6.51
C THR A 678 -12.45 -14.04 -5.17
N GLY A 679 -13.16 -14.79 -4.32
CA GLY A 679 -13.76 -14.24 -3.11
C GLY A 679 -14.74 -13.12 -3.44
N ARG A 680 -14.92 -12.17 -2.51
CA ARG A 680 -15.92 -11.08 -2.60
C ARG A 680 -15.70 -10.05 -3.73
N PHE A 681 -14.63 -10.17 -4.51
CA PHE A 681 -14.16 -9.12 -5.42
C PHE A 681 -14.76 -9.19 -6.84
N GLY A 682 -15.66 -10.16 -7.09
CA GLY A 682 -16.38 -10.32 -8.36
C GLY A 682 -17.92 -10.31 -8.25
N ASP A 683 -18.43 -9.99 -7.06
CA ASP A 683 -19.81 -10.29 -6.63
C ASP A 683 -20.87 -9.57 -7.46
N THR A 684 -20.66 -8.29 -7.81
CA THR A 684 -21.65 -7.48 -8.53
C THR A 684 -22.05 -8.13 -9.86
N PHE A 685 -21.07 -8.53 -10.67
CA PHE A 685 -21.32 -9.11 -11.99
C PHE A 685 -21.78 -10.57 -11.90
N ALA A 686 -21.19 -11.34 -10.98
CA ALA A 686 -21.57 -12.73 -10.76
C ALA A 686 -23.03 -12.86 -10.29
N HIS A 687 -23.46 -12.02 -9.34
CA HIS A 687 -24.84 -11.99 -8.85
C HIS A 687 -25.83 -11.56 -9.93
N ALA A 688 -25.49 -10.55 -10.74
CA ALA A 688 -26.36 -10.09 -11.83
C ALA A 688 -26.53 -11.16 -12.93
N ALA A 689 -25.45 -11.86 -13.31
CA ALA A 689 -25.51 -12.97 -14.26
C ALA A 689 -26.30 -14.16 -13.70
N THR A 690 -26.07 -14.51 -12.44
CA THR A 690 -26.79 -15.56 -11.70
C THR A 690 -28.29 -15.27 -11.64
N ALA A 691 -28.68 -14.04 -11.33
CA ALA A 691 -30.08 -13.62 -11.30
C ALA A 691 -30.79 -13.82 -12.64
N ARG A 692 -30.14 -13.44 -13.74
CA ARG A 692 -30.67 -13.62 -15.09
C ARG A 692 -30.80 -15.09 -15.49
N ALA A 693 -29.83 -15.92 -15.09
CA ALA A 693 -29.94 -17.36 -15.28
C ALA A 693 -31.15 -17.96 -14.50
N TRP A 694 -31.42 -17.48 -13.28
CA TRP A 694 -32.62 -17.89 -12.55
C TRP A 694 -33.93 -17.42 -13.19
N TRP A 695 -33.97 -16.23 -13.78
CA TRP A 695 -35.10 -15.79 -14.60
C TRP A 695 -35.33 -16.72 -15.79
N ALA A 696 -34.28 -17.08 -16.53
CA ALA A 696 -34.37 -17.99 -17.67
C ALA A 696 -34.83 -19.41 -17.28
N LEU A 697 -34.57 -19.84 -16.04
CA LEU A 697 -35.03 -21.11 -15.48
C LEU A 697 -36.43 -21.05 -14.87
N GLY A 698 -37.11 -19.89 -14.90
CA GLY A 698 -38.45 -19.73 -14.32
C GLY A 698 -38.44 -19.78 -12.78
N ARG A 699 -37.36 -19.29 -12.16
CA ARG A 699 -37.14 -19.31 -10.70
C ARG A 699 -37.09 -17.88 -10.14
N PRO A 700 -38.26 -17.20 -10.02
CA PRO A 700 -38.33 -15.77 -9.70
C PRO A 700 -37.81 -15.42 -8.29
N ASP A 701 -37.95 -16.31 -7.30
CA ASP A 701 -37.47 -16.08 -5.93
C ASP A 701 -35.94 -16.09 -5.84
N GLU A 702 -35.31 -17.04 -6.53
CA GLU A 702 -33.85 -17.09 -6.67
C GLU A 702 -33.33 -15.91 -7.49
N ALA A 703 -34.04 -15.55 -8.55
CA ALA A 703 -33.67 -14.44 -9.41
C ALA A 703 -33.66 -13.12 -8.64
N ILE A 704 -34.75 -12.78 -7.95
CA ILE A 704 -34.85 -11.53 -7.16
C ILE A 704 -33.80 -11.49 -6.06
N ARG A 705 -33.53 -12.61 -5.37
CA ARG A 705 -32.44 -12.67 -4.37
C ARG A 705 -31.07 -12.38 -5.00
N GLY A 706 -30.80 -12.92 -6.19
CA GLY A 706 -29.59 -12.59 -6.95
C GLY A 706 -29.51 -11.12 -7.36
N GLU A 707 -30.63 -10.53 -7.80
CA GLU A 707 -30.69 -9.09 -8.15
C GLU A 707 -30.40 -8.20 -6.93
N LEU A 708 -30.98 -8.53 -5.77
CA LEU A 708 -30.72 -7.83 -4.51
C LEU A 708 -29.27 -8.01 -4.04
N ALA A 709 -28.67 -9.18 -4.23
CA ALA A 709 -27.26 -9.41 -3.94
C ALA A 709 -26.35 -8.59 -4.86
N ALA A 710 -26.69 -8.47 -6.15
CA ALA A 710 -25.97 -7.62 -7.09
C ALA A 710 -26.04 -6.13 -6.70
N LEU A 711 -27.21 -5.65 -6.27
CA LEU A 711 -27.38 -4.28 -5.76
C LEU A 711 -26.54 -4.03 -4.49
N ARG A 712 -26.50 -4.99 -3.55
CA ARG A 712 -25.64 -4.92 -2.35
C ARG A 712 -24.15 -4.88 -2.69
N ALA A 713 -23.70 -5.73 -3.62
CA ALA A 713 -22.31 -5.75 -4.04
C ALA A 713 -21.92 -4.41 -4.69
N ARG A 714 -22.81 -3.82 -5.48
CA ARG A 714 -22.58 -2.49 -6.06
C ARG A 714 -22.57 -1.36 -5.03
N LEU A 715 -23.35 -1.48 -3.96
CA LEU A 715 -23.26 -0.58 -2.80
C LEU A 715 -21.89 -0.71 -2.12
N ALA A 716 -21.37 -1.93 -1.97
CA ALA A 716 -20.03 -2.16 -1.42
C ALA A 716 -18.93 -1.53 -2.31
N ASP A 717 -19.04 -1.68 -3.64
CA ASP A 717 -18.14 -1.02 -4.59
C ASP A 717 -18.16 0.51 -4.43
N GLY A 718 -19.34 1.10 -4.18
CA GLY A 718 -19.49 2.54 -3.92
C GLY A 718 -18.79 3.00 -2.63
N LEU A 719 -18.85 2.18 -1.57
CA LEU A 719 -18.18 2.44 -0.28
C LEU A 719 -16.64 2.38 -0.37
N LEU A 720 -16.11 1.60 -1.31
CA LEU A 720 -14.67 1.48 -1.55
C LEU A 720 -14.06 2.70 -2.25
N GLN A 721 -14.88 3.60 -2.81
CA GLN A 721 -14.38 4.76 -3.53
C GLN A 721 -13.83 5.82 -2.57
N THR A 722 -12.66 6.37 -2.89
CA THR A 722 -12.01 7.44 -2.11
C THR A 722 -12.78 8.76 -2.04
N ARG A 723 -13.55 9.07 -3.09
CA ARG A 723 -14.24 10.34 -3.25
C ARG A 723 -15.72 10.12 -3.53
N ALA A 724 -16.55 11.02 -3.01
CA ALA A 724 -17.99 11.03 -3.27
C ALA A 724 -18.31 11.09 -4.77
N SER A 725 -17.50 11.78 -5.59
CA SER A 725 -17.67 11.81 -7.06
C SER A 725 -17.53 10.43 -7.70
N ARG A 726 -16.58 9.63 -7.23
CA ARG A 726 -16.36 8.26 -7.72
C ARG A 726 -17.42 7.31 -7.18
N SER A 727 -17.79 7.44 -5.91
CA SER A 727 -18.95 6.71 -5.36
C SER A 727 -20.19 6.96 -6.21
N LEU A 728 -20.45 8.23 -6.55
CA LEU A 728 -21.56 8.61 -7.42
C LEU A 728 -21.45 7.96 -8.81
N ALA A 729 -20.24 7.93 -9.40
CA ALA A 729 -20.02 7.27 -10.69
C ALA A 729 -20.33 5.77 -10.64
N VAL A 730 -19.87 5.06 -9.60
CA VAL A 730 -20.12 3.63 -9.39
C VAL A 730 -21.62 3.33 -9.23
N THR A 731 -22.33 4.18 -8.48
CA THR A 731 -23.72 3.96 -8.12
C THR A 731 -24.72 4.57 -9.10
N ARG A 732 -24.32 5.46 -10.01
CA ARG A 732 -25.21 6.20 -10.92
C ARG A 732 -26.30 5.35 -11.60
N ASP A 733 -25.94 4.17 -12.07
CA ASP A 733 -26.82 3.29 -12.85
C ASP A 733 -27.61 2.28 -12.03
N THR A 734 -27.37 2.17 -10.71
CA THR A 734 -28.07 1.18 -9.87
C THR A 734 -29.54 1.50 -9.73
N ALA A 735 -29.92 2.76 -9.89
CA ALA A 735 -31.30 3.20 -9.83
C ALA A 735 -32.16 2.46 -10.87
N GLU A 736 -31.69 2.37 -12.11
CA GLU A 736 -32.39 1.67 -13.19
C GLU A 736 -32.52 0.16 -12.89
N ASP A 737 -31.42 -0.47 -12.45
CA ASP A 737 -31.38 -1.88 -12.08
C ASP A 737 -32.34 -2.18 -10.90
N ALA A 738 -32.41 -1.29 -9.91
CA ALA A 738 -33.29 -1.38 -8.75
C ALA A 738 -34.77 -1.17 -9.10
N LEU A 739 -35.11 -0.22 -9.97
CA LEU A 739 -36.47 -0.04 -10.47
C LEU A 739 -36.96 -1.29 -11.21
N GLY A 740 -36.10 -1.90 -12.03
CA GLY A 740 -36.40 -3.14 -12.72
C GLY A 740 -36.66 -4.30 -11.73
N THR A 741 -35.80 -4.43 -10.73
CA THR A 741 -35.91 -5.45 -9.67
C THR A 741 -37.19 -5.25 -8.85
N ALA A 742 -37.46 -4.03 -8.41
CA ALA A 742 -38.67 -3.68 -7.66
C ALA A 742 -39.95 -3.94 -8.47
N SER A 743 -39.96 -3.58 -9.76
CA SER A 743 -41.11 -3.82 -10.63
C SER A 743 -41.43 -5.31 -10.78
N ARG A 744 -40.40 -6.16 -10.95
CA ARG A 744 -40.55 -7.62 -11.01
C ARG A 744 -40.98 -8.21 -9.66
N ALA A 745 -40.43 -7.71 -8.55
CA ALA A 745 -40.83 -8.13 -7.20
C ALA A 745 -42.31 -7.82 -6.94
N LEU A 746 -42.79 -6.62 -7.28
CA LEU A 746 -44.19 -6.23 -7.16
C LEU A 746 -45.12 -7.08 -8.05
N ALA A 747 -44.72 -7.36 -9.29
CA ALA A 747 -45.49 -8.25 -10.17
C ALA A 747 -45.65 -9.66 -9.59
N GLY A 748 -44.70 -10.09 -8.75
CA GLY A 748 -44.73 -11.37 -8.05
C GLY A 748 -45.26 -11.32 -6.61
N GLY A 749 -45.83 -10.19 -6.14
CA GLY A 749 -46.38 -10.04 -4.79
C GLY A 749 -45.34 -10.00 -3.66
N ARG A 750 -44.09 -9.61 -3.97
CA ARG A 750 -42.96 -9.56 -3.02
C ARG A 750 -42.66 -8.13 -2.59
N ASP A 751 -43.62 -7.50 -1.92
CA ASP A 751 -43.58 -6.07 -1.60
C ASP A 751 -42.37 -5.67 -0.74
N ALA A 752 -41.97 -6.50 0.22
CA ALA A 752 -40.78 -6.24 1.03
C ALA A 752 -39.49 -6.23 0.21
N ALA A 753 -39.35 -7.16 -0.75
CA ALA A 753 -38.20 -7.21 -1.66
C ALA A 753 -38.19 -6.01 -2.63
N ALA A 754 -39.38 -5.49 -3.00
CA ALA A 754 -39.46 -4.26 -3.78
C ALA A 754 -38.97 -3.05 -2.99
N VAL A 755 -39.38 -2.89 -1.72
CA VAL A 755 -38.85 -1.83 -0.84
C VAL A 755 -37.34 -1.99 -0.65
N GLU A 756 -36.88 -3.22 -0.42
CA GLU A 756 -35.45 -3.54 -0.27
C GLU A 756 -34.64 -3.12 -1.50
N ALA A 757 -35.09 -3.46 -2.72
CA ALA A 757 -34.42 -3.07 -3.96
C ALA A 757 -34.32 -1.54 -4.09
N LEU A 758 -35.41 -0.81 -3.79
CA LEU A 758 -35.43 0.65 -3.88
C LEU A 758 -34.48 1.30 -2.86
N GLU A 759 -34.44 0.79 -1.63
CA GLU A 759 -33.57 1.30 -0.57
C GLU A 759 -32.09 0.89 -0.76
N LEU A 760 -31.82 -0.21 -1.45
CA LEU A 760 -30.45 -0.59 -1.81
C LEU A 760 -29.82 0.35 -2.83
N ALA A 761 -30.62 0.99 -3.69
CA ALA A 761 -30.08 1.92 -4.69
C ALA A 761 -30.15 3.39 -4.28
N ARG A 762 -31.01 3.77 -3.32
CA ARG A 762 -31.25 5.18 -3.00
C ARG A 762 -30.45 5.74 -1.86
N GLY A 763 -29.93 6.94 -2.11
CA GLY A 763 -29.04 7.61 -1.17
C GLY A 763 -27.81 6.76 -0.88
N MET A 764 -27.38 5.96 -1.85
CA MET A 764 -26.18 5.14 -1.74
C MET A 764 -24.95 6.00 -1.68
N THR A 765 -24.84 7.03 -2.51
CA THR A 765 -23.72 7.98 -2.43
C THR A 765 -23.68 8.67 -1.05
N LEU A 766 -24.85 9.06 -0.54
CA LEU A 766 -24.98 9.65 0.79
C LEU A 766 -24.62 8.64 1.90
N TYR A 767 -25.07 7.39 1.78
CA TYR A 767 -24.74 6.34 2.74
C TYR A 767 -23.25 6.01 2.70
N ALA A 768 -22.69 5.81 1.51
CA ALA A 768 -21.30 5.50 1.26
C ALA A 768 -20.38 6.56 1.86
N ALA A 769 -20.68 7.83 1.62
CA ALA A 769 -19.90 8.92 2.15
C ALA A 769 -20.05 9.12 3.67
N THR A 770 -21.10 8.59 4.31
CA THR A 770 -21.38 8.84 5.74
C THR A 770 -21.49 7.60 6.61
N ALA A 771 -21.09 6.42 6.11
CA ALA A 771 -21.15 5.16 6.86
C ALA A 771 -20.16 5.08 8.04
N GLY A 772 -19.42 6.16 8.33
CA GLY A 772 -18.51 6.23 9.47
C GLY A 772 -17.27 5.37 9.29
N LEU A 773 -16.86 5.17 8.03
CA LEU A 773 -15.53 4.68 7.70
C LEU A 773 -14.55 5.83 7.96
N PRO A 774 -13.34 5.58 8.46
CA PRO A 774 -12.38 6.62 8.82
C PRO A 774 -11.90 7.34 7.55
N ASP A 775 -12.65 8.36 7.14
CA ASP A 775 -12.26 9.31 6.12
C ASP A 775 -11.51 10.45 6.83
N GLU A 776 -10.18 10.41 6.67
CA GLU A 776 -9.20 11.43 7.07
C GLU A 776 -8.99 11.62 8.60
N PRO A 777 -7.73 11.55 9.10
CA PRO A 777 -7.43 12.10 10.41
C PRO A 777 -7.78 13.59 10.42
N ALA A 778 -8.31 14.05 11.55
CA ALA A 778 -8.59 15.47 11.77
C ALA A 778 -7.35 16.30 11.37
N PRO A 779 -7.53 17.44 10.67
CA PRO A 779 -6.41 18.31 10.32
C PRO A 779 -5.65 18.65 11.60
N ASP A 780 -4.32 18.54 11.54
CA ASP A 780 -3.49 18.96 12.65
C ASP A 780 -3.65 20.47 12.89
N SER A 781 -3.03 20.99 13.96
CA SER A 781 -3.08 22.43 14.28
C SER A 781 -2.52 23.34 13.17
N SER A 782 -1.95 22.79 12.10
CA SER A 782 -1.44 23.51 10.92
C SER A 782 -2.38 23.46 9.71
N GLY A 783 -3.51 22.76 9.79
CA GLY A 783 -4.49 22.64 8.71
C GLY A 783 -4.09 21.66 7.61
N ARG A 784 -3.10 20.79 7.84
CA ARG A 784 -2.73 19.73 6.90
C ARG A 784 -3.45 18.44 7.27
N THR A 785 -4.24 17.94 6.33
CA THR A 785 -4.77 16.57 6.37
C THR A 785 -3.69 15.62 5.87
N ILE A 786 -3.33 14.62 6.69
CA ILE A 786 -2.55 13.47 6.23
C ILE A 786 -3.58 12.53 5.58
N PRO A 787 -3.54 12.24 4.28
CA PRO A 787 -4.49 11.31 3.67
C PRO A 787 -4.44 9.97 4.39
N VAL A 788 -5.59 9.39 4.73
CA VAL A 788 -5.63 7.96 5.10
C VAL A 788 -5.20 7.19 3.87
N PRO A 789 -4.17 6.34 3.96
CA PRO A 789 -3.78 5.48 2.86
C PRO A 789 -5.00 4.67 2.38
N THR A 790 -5.24 4.66 1.06
CA THR A 790 -6.43 4.08 0.40
C THR A 790 -6.69 2.63 0.82
N ASP A 791 -5.61 1.89 1.06
CA ASP A 791 -5.55 0.53 1.57
C ASP A 791 -6.16 0.37 2.96
N VAL A 792 -5.99 1.33 3.86
CA VAL A 792 -6.59 1.28 5.21
C VAL A 792 -8.11 1.48 5.11
N ARG A 793 -8.55 2.42 4.27
CA ARG A 793 -9.97 2.66 4.00
C ARG A 793 -10.62 1.41 3.42
N SER A 794 -10.07 0.89 2.33
CA SER A 794 -10.63 -0.28 1.66
C SER A 794 -10.62 -1.52 2.57
N GLY A 795 -9.64 -1.65 3.46
CA GLY A 795 -9.57 -2.78 4.42
C GLY A 795 -10.69 -2.71 5.45
N ALA A 796 -10.84 -1.54 6.08
CA ALA A 796 -11.92 -1.29 7.04
C ALA A 796 -13.31 -1.39 6.40
N VAL A 797 -13.48 -0.92 5.14
CA VAL A 797 -14.75 -1.08 4.40
C VAL A 797 -15.07 -2.56 4.20
N ILE A 798 -14.10 -3.36 3.75
CA ILE A 798 -14.31 -4.79 3.46
C ILE A 798 -14.69 -5.55 4.74
N GLU A 799 -13.97 -5.28 5.84
CA GLU A 799 -14.29 -5.86 7.15
C GLU A 799 -15.68 -5.48 7.62
N ARG A 800 -16.06 -4.20 7.53
CA ARG A 800 -17.40 -3.74 7.94
C ARG A 800 -18.50 -4.21 7.01
N ALA A 801 -18.25 -4.30 5.70
CA ALA A 801 -19.17 -4.89 4.74
C ALA A 801 -19.41 -6.39 5.01
N ALA A 802 -18.50 -7.07 5.74
CA ALA A 802 -18.70 -8.42 6.25
C ALA A 802 -19.59 -8.48 7.49
N GLU A 803 -19.78 -7.39 8.21
CA GLU A 803 -20.64 -7.35 9.38
C GLU A 803 -22.11 -7.55 8.95
N PRO A 804 -22.81 -8.55 9.52
CA PRO A 804 -24.24 -8.72 9.27
C PRO A 804 -25.01 -7.43 9.59
N GLY A 805 -25.85 -6.97 8.66
CA GLY A 805 -26.66 -5.77 8.86
C GLY A 805 -26.02 -4.45 8.42
N PHE A 806 -24.72 -4.38 8.11
CA PHE A 806 -24.07 -3.13 7.73
C PHE A 806 -24.58 -2.61 6.38
N LEU A 807 -24.59 -3.45 5.35
CA LEU A 807 -25.11 -3.07 4.02
C LEU A 807 -26.63 -3.22 3.90
N ASP A 808 -27.29 -3.78 4.92
CA ASP A 808 -28.72 -4.06 4.82
C ASP A 808 -29.53 -2.76 4.82
N PRO A 809 -30.48 -2.62 3.88
CA PRO A 809 -31.41 -1.50 3.86
C PRO A 809 -32.37 -1.57 5.05
N PRO A 810 -33.00 -0.44 5.41
CA PRO A 810 -34.07 -0.47 6.40
C PRO A 810 -35.19 -1.43 6.00
N THR A 811 -35.55 -2.29 6.93
CA THR A 811 -36.70 -3.18 6.79
C THR A 811 -38.01 -2.40 6.91
N VAL A 812 -39.09 -2.91 6.31
CA VAL A 812 -40.43 -2.31 6.43
C VAL A 812 -40.84 -1.99 7.87
N PRO A 813 -40.61 -2.87 8.88
CA PRO A 813 -40.88 -2.54 10.28
C PRO A 813 -40.08 -1.35 10.82
N GLN A 814 -38.81 -1.18 10.42
CA GLN A 814 -37.98 -0.03 10.81
C GLN A 814 -38.48 1.26 10.18
N ILE A 815 -38.87 1.22 8.91
CA ILE A 815 -39.49 2.37 8.21
C ILE A 815 -40.79 2.76 8.92
N ALA A 816 -41.66 1.80 9.20
CA ALA A 816 -42.92 2.04 9.89
C ALA A 816 -42.72 2.63 11.30
N ALA A 817 -41.68 2.21 12.03
CA ALA A 817 -41.32 2.78 13.32
C ALA A 817 -40.93 4.26 13.19
N ALA A 818 -40.05 4.60 12.25
CA ALA A 818 -39.67 6.00 12.02
C ALA A 818 -40.85 6.89 11.60
N LEU A 819 -41.78 6.36 10.80
CA LEU A 819 -43.01 7.09 10.44
C LEU A 819 -43.88 7.38 11.67
N ARG A 820 -44.05 6.41 12.58
CA ARG A 820 -44.77 6.63 13.85
C ARG A 820 -44.07 7.67 14.72
N ASP A 821 -42.75 7.56 14.87
CA ASP A 821 -41.95 8.43 15.74
C ASP A 821 -41.91 9.89 15.26
N HIS A 822 -42.07 10.10 13.95
CA HIS A 822 -42.09 11.43 13.32
C HIS A 822 -43.51 11.95 13.04
N GLY A 823 -44.55 11.14 13.25
CA GLY A 823 -45.93 11.54 12.96
C GLY A 823 -46.23 11.68 11.46
N TRP A 824 -45.64 10.83 10.62
CA TRP A 824 -45.95 10.73 9.19
C TRP A 824 -47.01 9.66 8.94
N ASP A 825 -47.95 9.89 8.01
CA ASP A 825 -49.02 8.95 7.69
C ASP A 825 -48.63 7.89 6.65
N ALA A 826 -47.63 8.19 5.83
CA ALA A 826 -47.03 7.27 4.86
C ALA A 826 -45.68 7.79 4.35
N LEU A 827 -44.82 6.86 3.95
CA LEU A 827 -43.73 7.09 3.00
C LEU A 827 -44.15 6.58 1.63
N ALA A 828 -44.04 7.40 0.60
CA ALA A 828 -44.45 7.07 -0.76
C ALA A 828 -43.25 7.13 -1.72
N TYR A 829 -42.83 5.97 -2.23
CA TYR A 829 -41.92 5.89 -3.38
C TYR A 829 -42.72 6.14 -4.66
N LEU A 830 -42.45 7.24 -5.36
CA LEU A 830 -43.12 7.54 -6.63
C LEU A 830 -42.25 6.98 -7.75
N LEU A 831 -42.72 5.91 -8.41
CA LEU A 831 -41.97 5.19 -9.44
C LEU A 831 -42.47 5.62 -10.84
N PRO A 832 -41.56 5.99 -11.76
CA PRO A 832 -41.93 6.33 -13.13
C PRO A 832 -42.47 5.10 -13.88
N SER A 833 -42.97 5.33 -15.10
CA SER A 833 -43.32 4.23 -16.00
C SER A 833 -42.10 3.34 -16.30
N SER A 834 -42.35 2.03 -16.47
CA SER A 834 -41.30 1.04 -16.80
C SER A 834 -41.71 0.28 -18.07
N ALA A 835 -40.76 -0.36 -18.76
CA ALA A 835 -41.02 -1.13 -19.98
C ALA A 835 -42.12 -2.20 -19.75
N GLY A 836 -43.35 -1.91 -20.18
CA GLY A 836 -44.51 -2.82 -20.08
C GLY A 836 -45.60 -2.43 -19.07
N GLY A 837 -45.56 -1.25 -18.42
CA GLY A 837 -46.64 -0.83 -17.53
C GLY A 837 -46.61 0.64 -17.09
N HIS A 838 -47.71 1.10 -16.51
CA HIS A 838 -47.82 2.44 -15.93
C HIS A 838 -46.97 2.60 -14.66
N GLY A 839 -46.60 3.84 -14.35
CA GLY A 839 -45.97 4.21 -13.09
C GLY A 839 -46.89 3.93 -11.89
N ARG A 840 -46.30 4.00 -10.69
CA ARG A 840 -46.97 3.56 -9.46
C ARG A 840 -46.40 4.26 -8.24
N ALA A 841 -47.18 4.33 -7.16
CA ALA A 841 -46.68 4.68 -5.84
C ALA A 841 -46.62 3.45 -4.94
N LEU A 842 -45.47 3.19 -4.33
CA LEU A 842 -45.31 2.17 -3.29
C LEU A 842 -45.37 2.84 -1.92
N LEU A 843 -46.39 2.53 -1.14
CA LEU A 843 -46.70 3.17 0.13
C LEU A 843 -46.30 2.27 1.29
N VAL A 844 -45.47 2.78 2.19
CA VAL A 844 -45.21 2.16 3.49
C VAL A 844 -45.96 2.95 4.56
N ARG A 845 -46.80 2.28 5.34
CA ARG A 845 -47.62 2.92 6.38
C ARG A 845 -47.04 2.72 7.79
N PRO A 846 -47.42 3.58 8.75
CA PRO A 846 -47.02 3.46 10.15
C PRO A 846 -47.47 2.17 10.84
N ASP A 847 -48.33 1.35 10.25
CA ASP A 847 -48.74 0.04 10.80
C ASP A 847 -47.87 -1.11 10.24
N GLY A 848 -46.90 -0.82 9.37
CA GLY A 848 -46.05 -1.81 8.71
C GLY A 848 -46.67 -2.41 7.44
N THR A 849 -47.83 -1.92 6.99
CA THR A 849 -48.41 -2.36 5.72
C THR A 849 -47.71 -1.69 4.54
N VAL A 850 -47.52 -2.47 3.46
CA VAL A 850 -47.06 -1.99 2.16
C VAL A 850 -48.23 -2.06 1.19
N ARG A 851 -48.46 -0.99 0.43
CA ARG A 851 -49.51 -0.94 -0.60
C ARG A 851 -48.96 -0.38 -1.90
N THR A 852 -49.33 -1.00 -3.01
CA THR A 852 -49.02 -0.48 -4.35
C THR A 852 -50.24 0.21 -4.93
N LEU A 853 -50.09 1.49 -5.28
CA LEU A 853 -51.11 2.29 -5.96
C LEU A 853 -50.70 2.48 -7.43
N PRO A 854 -51.43 1.91 -8.41
CA PRO A 854 -51.17 2.17 -9.82
C PRO A 854 -51.50 3.62 -10.17
N LEU A 855 -50.63 4.26 -10.96
CA LEU A 855 -50.77 5.64 -11.42
C LEU A 855 -50.79 5.66 -12.95
N PRO A 856 -51.95 5.36 -13.58
CA PRO A 856 -52.03 5.12 -15.03
C PRO A 856 -51.60 6.31 -15.90
N GLY A 857 -51.67 7.54 -15.39
CA GLY A 857 -51.20 8.73 -16.10
C GLY A 857 -49.69 8.99 -16.02
N LEU A 858 -48.94 8.13 -15.33
CA LEU A 858 -47.49 8.02 -15.47
C LEU A 858 -47.22 6.97 -16.56
N ASP A 859 -47.21 7.40 -17.80
CA ASP A 859 -47.15 6.55 -19.00
C ASP A 859 -45.92 6.82 -19.87
N GLY A 860 -45.00 7.67 -19.40
CA GLY A 860 -43.79 8.09 -20.09
C GLY A 860 -43.83 9.58 -20.47
N GLU A 861 -45.02 10.20 -20.58
CA GLU A 861 -45.14 11.64 -20.88
C GLU A 861 -44.49 12.52 -19.81
N GLU A 862 -44.33 12.02 -18.58
CA GLU A 862 -43.65 12.72 -17.49
C GLU A 862 -42.27 13.25 -17.91
N VAL A 863 -41.53 12.48 -18.71
CA VAL A 863 -40.18 12.85 -19.17
C VAL A 863 -40.23 14.08 -20.07
N ALA A 864 -41.18 14.14 -20.99
CA ALA A 864 -41.32 15.27 -21.91
C ALA A 864 -41.71 16.56 -21.18
N ARG A 865 -42.61 16.46 -20.19
CA ARG A 865 -43.07 17.59 -19.37
C ARG A 865 -41.96 18.13 -18.48
N VAL A 866 -41.26 17.25 -17.78
CA VAL A 866 -40.09 17.62 -16.96
C VAL A 866 -39.02 18.31 -17.81
N ARG A 867 -38.66 17.74 -18.97
CA ARG A 867 -37.70 18.36 -19.90
C ARG A 867 -38.18 19.71 -20.46
N ALA A 868 -39.49 19.91 -20.63
CA ALA A 868 -40.03 21.21 -21.06
C ALA A 868 -39.87 22.25 -19.95
N TYR A 869 -40.20 21.89 -18.70
CA TYR A 869 -39.99 22.71 -17.52
C TYR A 869 -38.52 23.07 -17.31
N GLU A 870 -37.61 22.09 -17.36
CA GLU A 870 -36.15 22.31 -17.20
C GLU A 870 -35.59 23.24 -18.26
N ARG A 871 -35.93 23.03 -19.53
CA ARG A 871 -35.50 23.92 -20.63
C ARG A 871 -36.02 25.33 -20.45
N ALA A 872 -37.26 25.49 -20.02
CA ALA A 872 -37.83 26.81 -19.75
C ALA A 872 -37.12 27.47 -18.55
N HIS A 873 -36.80 26.72 -17.49
CA HIS A 873 -36.04 27.21 -16.35
C HIS A 873 -34.63 27.65 -16.76
N GLN A 874 -33.90 26.86 -17.53
CA GLN A 874 -32.58 27.22 -18.06
C GLN A 874 -32.63 28.49 -18.92
N ARG A 875 -33.68 28.67 -19.74
CA ARG A 875 -33.91 29.91 -20.50
C ARG A 875 -34.20 31.10 -19.59
N SER A 876 -34.94 30.90 -18.51
CA SER A 876 -35.18 31.98 -17.53
C SER A 876 -33.89 32.46 -16.86
N LEU A 877 -32.90 31.58 -16.69
CA LEU A 877 -31.59 31.95 -16.12
C LEU A 877 -30.67 32.65 -17.12
N SER A 878 -30.74 32.28 -18.41
CA SER A 878 -29.83 32.76 -19.46
C SER A 878 -30.35 33.95 -20.25
N LEU A 879 -31.67 34.04 -20.45
CA LEU A 879 -32.34 35.04 -21.28
C LEU A 879 -33.28 35.94 -20.46
N ASP A 880 -33.38 35.74 -19.14
CA ASP A 880 -34.32 36.41 -18.21
C ASP A 880 -35.81 36.27 -18.64
N GLU A 881 -36.12 35.22 -19.40
CA GLU A 881 -37.47 34.92 -19.88
C GLU A 881 -38.28 34.15 -18.81
N ARG A 882 -38.86 34.86 -17.84
CA ARG A 882 -39.56 34.22 -16.71
C ARG A 882 -40.98 33.75 -16.99
N ALA A 883 -41.69 34.40 -17.92
CA ALA A 883 -43.08 34.04 -18.23
C ALA A 883 -43.24 32.63 -18.82
N PRO A 884 -42.41 32.18 -19.79
CA PRO A 884 -42.45 30.80 -20.29
C PRO A 884 -42.15 29.76 -19.19
N TRP A 885 -41.17 30.03 -18.32
CA TRP A 885 -40.86 29.14 -17.21
C TRP A 885 -42.00 29.03 -16.22
N ARG A 886 -42.60 30.15 -15.82
CA ARG A 886 -43.80 30.17 -14.98
C ARG A 886 -44.93 29.35 -15.60
N ALA A 887 -45.20 29.50 -16.89
CA ALA A 887 -46.22 28.73 -17.58
C ALA A 887 -45.93 27.21 -17.54
N ALA A 888 -44.68 26.81 -17.77
CA ALA A 888 -44.26 25.41 -17.70
C ALA A 888 -44.35 24.83 -16.27
N LEU A 889 -44.03 25.62 -15.24
CA LEU A 889 -44.20 25.25 -13.84
C LEU A 889 -45.68 24.99 -13.50
N LEU A 890 -46.58 25.85 -13.96
CA LEU A 890 -48.03 25.70 -13.74
C LEU A 890 -48.61 24.49 -14.48
N ASP A 891 -48.20 24.25 -15.72
CA ASP A 891 -48.61 23.05 -16.48
C ASP A 891 -48.14 21.77 -15.79
N LEU A 892 -46.86 21.73 -15.38
CA LEU A 892 -46.29 20.60 -14.64
C LEU A 892 -47.02 20.37 -13.32
N GLY A 893 -47.35 21.44 -12.58
CA GLY A 893 -48.09 21.37 -11.32
C GLY A 893 -49.52 20.84 -11.48
N ALA A 894 -50.24 21.28 -12.53
CA ALA A 894 -51.59 20.80 -12.84
C ALA A 894 -51.60 19.32 -13.23
N TRP A 895 -50.62 18.89 -14.03
CA TRP A 895 -50.41 17.48 -14.36
C TRP A 895 -50.09 16.65 -13.11
N ALA A 896 -49.12 17.08 -12.30
CA ALA A 896 -48.68 16.39 -11.10
C ALA A 896 -49.82 16.21 -10.08
N TRP A 897 -50.71 17.20 -9.97
CA TRP A 897 -51.91 17.13 -9.15
C TRP A 897 -52.82 15.99 -9.60
N ARG A 898 -53.29 16.06 -10.85
CA ARG A 898 -54.31 15.15 -11.39
C ARG A 898 -53.80 13.71 -11.47
N VAL A 899 -52.54 13.53 -11.85
CA VAL A 899 -51.99 12.20 -12.17
C VAL A 899 -51.48 11.47 -10.94
N VAL A 900 -50.93 12.20 -9.96
CA VAL A 900 -50.23 11.59 -8.82
C VAL A 900 -50.83 12.02 -7.49
N MET A 901 -50.85 13.33 -7.19
CA MET A 901 -51.12 13.79 -5.84
C MET A 901 -52.58 13.61 -5.42
N GLU A 902 -53.54 13.79 -6.33
CA GLU A 902 -54.95 13.58 -6.02
C GLU A 902 -55.26 12.09 -5.69
N PRO A 903 -54.89 11.11 -6.54
CA PRO A 903 -55.02 9.69 -6.19
C PRO A 903 -54.27 9.31 -4.91
N LEU A 904 -53.03 9.78 -4.76
CA LEU A 904 -52.17 9.46 -3.62
C LEU A 904 -52.77 9.96 -2.29
N LEU A 905 -53.19 11.23 -2.25
CA LEU A 905 -53.77 11.80 -1.04
C LEU A 905 -55.14 11.18 -0.72
N THR A 906 -55.91 10.76 -1.73
CA THR A 906 -57.16 10.03 -1.53
C THR A 906 -56.92 8.69 -0.82
N GLU A 907 -55.89 7.95 -1.22
CA GLU A 907 -55.51 6.67 -0.60
C GLU A 907 -54.93 6.85 0.83
N ILE A 908 -54.12 7.90 1.06
CA ILE A 908 -53.45 8.11 2.35
C ILE A 908 -54.41 8.71 3.38
N ALA A 909 -55.15 9.75 3.02
CA ALA A 909 -55.88 10.59 3.97
C ALA A 909 -56.98 9.83 4.73
N ALA A 910 -57.57 8.78 4.15
CA ALA A 910 -58.56 7.92 4.80
C ALA A 910 -59.66 8.70 5.58
N GLY A 911 -60.09 9.85 5.06
CA GLY A 911 -61.10 10.73 5.68
C GLY A 911 -60.56 11.83 6.61
N ARG A 912 -59.24 11.96 6.78
CA ARG A 912 -58.61 13.07 7.53
C ARG A 912 -58.55 14.35 6.69
N PRO A 913 -58.63 15.54 7.34
CA PRO A 913 -58.60 16.82 6.64
C PRO A 913 -57.19 17.22 6.15
N LEU A 914 -56.12 16.67 6.75
CA LEU A 914 -54.73 16.98 6.40
C LEU A 914 -53.88 15.69 6.50
N ALA A 915 -53.34 15.24 5.37
CA ALA A 915 -52.43 14.09 5.32
C ALA A 915 -50.98 14.53 5.50
N ARG A 916 -50.15 13.74 6.18
CA ARG A 916 -48.70 13.97 6.33
C ARG A 916 -47.93 12.93 5.55
N VAL A 917 -47.22 13.30 4.49
CA VAL A 917 -46.59 12.35 3.57
C VAL A 917 -45.12 12.67 3.35
N VAL A 918 -44.27 11.64 3.43
CA VAL A 918 -42.88 11.71 2.96
C VAL A 918 -42.83 11.18 1.54
N LEU A 919 -42.35 11.99 0.60
CA LEU A 919 -42.20 11.63 -0.81
C LEU A 919 -40.76 11.23 -1.12
N VAL A 920 -40.60 10.11 -1.82
CA VAL A 920 -39.33 9.61 -2.34
C VAL A 920 -39.49 9.44 -3.87
N PRO A 921 -39.37 10.53 -4.65
CA PRO A 921 -39.64 10.52 -6.08
C PRO A 921 -38.50 9.92 -6.93
N TRP A 922 -38.80 9.03 -7.88
CA TRP A 922 -37.84 8.32 -8.74
C TRP A 922 -37.62 8.87 -10.14
N GLY A 923 -36.36 8.83 -10.59
CA GLY A 923 -35.90 9.35 -11.86
C GLY A 923 -36.29 10.81 -12.06
N THR A 924 -36.78 11.13 -13.25
CA THR A 924 -37.25 12.48 -13.62
C THR A 924 -38.34 13.04 -12.71
N LEU A 925 -39.05 12.20 -11.95
CA LEU A 925 -40.04 12.65 -10.96
C LEU A 925 -39.41 13.46 -9.82
N GLY A 926 -38.09 13.32 -9.59
CA GLY A 926 -37.33 14.11 -8.63
C GLY A 926 -37.26 15.60 -8.98
N ALA A 927 -37.43 15.97 -10.25
CA ALA A 927 -37.46 17.36 -10.70
C ALA A 927 -38.81 18.06 -10.42
N VAL A 928 -39.89 17.31 -10.24
CA VAL A 928 -41.25 17.83 -10.07
C VAL A 928 -41.40 18.53 -8.70
N PRO A 929 -41.89 19.77 -8.63
CA PRO A 929 -42.16 20.46 -7.38
C PRO A 929 -43.51 20.02 -6.80
N TRP A 930 -43.56 18.86 -6.17
CA TRP A 930 -44.80 18.21 -5.71
C TRP A 930 -45.62 19.06 -4.72
N GLN A 931 -44.97 19.91 -3.92
CA GLN A 931 -45.62 20.90 -3.06
C GLN A 931 -46.39 21.98 -3.83
N ALA A 932 -45.99 22.26 -5.07
CA ALA A 932 -46.63 23.19 -5.99
C ALA A 932 -47.69 22.51 -6.87
N ALA A 933 -47.86 21.18 -6.77
CA ALA A 933 -48.88 20.49 -7.54
C ALA A 933 -50.25 21.04 -7.17
N GLY A 934 -51.03 21.40 -8.18
CA GLY A 934 -52.33 22.03 -8.00
C GLY A 934 -52.83 22.68 -9.26
N ASP A 935 -54.03 23.23 -9.18
CA ASP A 935 -54.60 24.05 -10.24
C ASP A 935 -54.65 25.52 -9.78
N PRO A 936 -53.85 26.41 -10.39
CA PRO A 936 -53.87 27.83 -10.09
C PRO A 936 -55.24 28.48 -10.33
N ALA A 937 -56.02 27.98 -11.29
CA ALA A 937 -57.33 28.55 -11.62
C ALA A 937 -58.36 28.35 -10.50
N SER A 938 -58.24 27.25 -9.75
CA SER A 938 -59.04 26.99 -8.54
C SER A 938 -58.35 27.45 -7.24
N GLY A 939 -57.09 27.90 -7.31
CA GLY A 939 -56.28 28.26 -6.13
C GLY A 939 -55.96 27.08 -5.20
N GLY A 940 -56.21 25.86 -5.66
CA GLY A 940 -56.06 24.62 -4.92
C GLY A 940 -54.69 23.99 -5.16
N TYR A 941 -53.81 24.06 -4.15
CA TYR A 941 -52.49 23.42 -4.14
C TYR A 941 -52.41 22.33 -3.08
N VAL A 942 -51.48 21.38 -3.26
CA VAL A 942 -51.26 20.31 -2.27
C VAL A 942 -51.00 20.86 -0.87
N CYS A 943 -50.27 21.98 -0.72
CA CYS A 943 -49.97 22.56 0.60
C CYS A 943 -51.23 22.92 1.44
N ARG A 944 -52.41 23.05 0.81
CA ARG A 944 -53.68 23.25 1.53
C ARG A 944 -54.27 21.95 2.09
N ARG A 945 -53.86 20.78 1.58
CA ARG A 945 -54.46 19.46 1.85
C ARG A 945 -53.48 18.46 2.46
N ALA A 946 -52.18 18.72 2.38
CA ALA A 946 -51.16 17.85 2.95
C ALA A 946 -49.93 18.61 3.44
N VAL A 947 -49.28 18.05 4.45
CA VAL A 947 -47.89 18.36 4.84
C VAL A 947 -46.99 17.44 4.05
N ILE A 948 -46.07 18.01 3.26
CA ILE A 948 -45.11 17.24 2.47
C ILE A 948 -43.72 17.40 3.06
N SER A 949 -43.02 16.28 3.22
CA SER A 949 -41.56 16.24 3.33
C SER A 949 -40.98 15.43 2.19
N PHE A 950 -39.74 15.71 1.82
CA PHE A 950 -38.96 14.89 0.90
C PHE A 950 -37.90 14.11 1.67
N ALA A 951 -37.53 12.96 1.11
CA ALA A 951 -36.35 12.20 1.52
C ALA A 951 -35.74 11.54 0.29
N VAL A 952 -34.43 11.34 0.32
CA VAL A 952 -33.72 10.56 -0.69
C VAL A 952 -34.00 9.07 -0.51
N SER A 953 -34.03 8.59 0.73
CA SER A 953 -34.33 7.20 1.09
C SER A 953 -34.96 7.12 2.49
N ALA A 954 -35.60 6.00 2.79
CA ALA A 954 -36.09 5.75 4.15
C ALA A 954 -34.93 5.64 5.15
N ARG A 955 -33.74 5.19 4.72
CA ARG A 955 -32.53 5.23 5.55
C ARG A 955 -32.19 6.66 6.00
N GLN A 956 -32.26 7.64 5.09
CA GLN A 956 -32.02 9.05 5.45
C GLN A 956 -33.05 9.53 6.48
N LEU A 957 -34.34 9.23 6.27
CA LEU A 957 -35.41 9.57 7.21
C LEU A 957 -35.20 8.96 8.60
N ILE A 958 -34.80 7.68 8.68
CA ILE A 958 -34.53 7.01 9.96
C ILE A 958 -33.35 7.68 10.68
N ARG A 959 -32.32 8.12 9.94
CA ARG A 959 -31.13 8.76 10.54
C ARG A 959 -31.42 10.14 11.13
N THR A 960 -32.54 10.78 10.81
CA THR A 960 -32.96 12.05 11.44
C THR A 960 -33.80 11.86 12.72
N ALA A 961 -33.95 10.62 13.21
CA ALA A 961 -34.77 10.28 14.37
C ALA A 961 -34.28 10.67 15.78
N PRO A 962 -33.03 11.06 16.07
CA PRO A 962 -32.64 11.53 17.41
C PRO A 962 -33.51 12.71 17.91
N PRO A 963 -33.79 12.81 19.23
CA PRO A 963 -34.64 13.86 19.80
C PRO A 963 -34.04 15.25 19.63
N PHE A 964 -34.85 16.18 19.13
CA PHE A 964 -34.40 17.51 18.75
C PHE A 964 -34.28 18.46 19.95
N PRO A 965 -33.16 19.21 20.11
CA PRO A 965 -33.00 20.22 21.15
C PRO A 965 -33.78 21.49 20.81
N ASP A 966 -34.24 22.24 21.80
CA ASP A 966 -34.90 23.53 21.56
C ASP A 966 -34.09 24.40 20.59
N HIS A 967 -34.71 24.82 19.48
CA HIS A 967 -34.05 25.57 18.42
C HIS A 967 -33.60 26.97 18.88
N HIS A 968 -34.16 27.48 19.98
CA HIS A 968 -33.73 28.72 20.63
C HIS A 968 -32.50 28.58 21.55
N ALA A 969 -32.05 27.36 21.85
CA ALA A 969 -30.97 27.15 22.82
C ALA A 969 -29.62 27.69 22.31
N ARG A 970 -29.28 27.41 21.05
CA ARG A 970 -28.03 27.85 20.38
C ARG A 970 -28.29 28.23 18.92
N PRO A 971 -29.01 29.33 18.64
CA PRO A 971 -29.26 29.77 17.28
C PRO A 971 -28.01 30.43 16.67
N ALA A 972 -27.79 30.20 15.39
CA ALA A 972 -26.80 30.88 14.57
C ALA A 972 -27.46 31.42 13.30
N ILE A 973 -27.05 32.63 12.91
CA ILE A 973 -27.52 33.29 11.69
C ILE A 973 -26.29 33.75 10.90
N VAL A 974 -26.22 33.33 9.64
CA VAL A 974 -25.19 33.74 8.68
C VAL A 974 -25.86 34.62 7.63
N ALA A 975 -25.44 35.87 7.54
CA ALA A 975 -26.01 36.86 6.62
C ALA A 975 -24.98 37.33 5.59
N ASP A 976 -25.29 37.24 4.29
CA ASP A 976 -24.45 37.72 3.18
C ASP A 976 -22.94 37.46 3.38
N PRO A 977 -22.52 36.20 3.54
CA PRO A 977 -21.16 35.86 3.95
C PRO A 977 -20.10 36.21 2.90
N GLY A 978 -20.44 36.16 1.61
CA GLY A 978 -19.56 36.54 0.50
C GLY A 978 -19.51 38.05 0.22
N GLY A 979 -20.37 38.85 0.86
CA GLY A 979 -20.42 40.30 0.65
C GLY A 979 -20.97 40.73 -0.71
N ALA A 980 -21.87 39.94 -1.29
CA ALA A 980 -22.45 40.14 -2.63
C ALA A 980 -23.48 41.29 -2.70
N ARG A 981 -23.68 42.04 -1.59
CA ARG A 981 -24.65 43.14 -1.43
C ARG A 981 -26.10 42.65 -1.47
N LEU A 982 -26.38 41.51 -0.83
CA LEU A 982 -27.74 40.96 -0.70
C LEU A 982 -28.56 41.79 0.31
N ARG A 983 -29.26 42.81 -0.20
CA ARG A 983 -29.97 43.81 0.62
C ARG A 983 -31.08 43.16 1.44
N TRP A 984 -31.92 42.33 0.81
CA TRP A 984 -33.10 41.78 1.48
C TRP A 984 -32.75 40.62 2.40
N CYS A 985 -31.75 39.81 2.05
CA CYS A 985 -31.13 38.82 2.93
C CYS A 985 -30.63 39.45 4.23
N ARG A 986 -29.92 40.59 4.17
CA ARG A 986 -29.46 41.32 5.36
C ARG A 986 -30.62 41.83 6.22
N TRP A 987 -31.71 42.24 5.58
CA TRP A 987 -32.93 42.67 6.27
C TRP A 987 -33.67 41.51 6.94
N GLU A 988 -33.80 40.39 6.24
CA GLU A 988 -34.36 39.14 6.74
C GLU A 988 -33.60 38.69 7.99
N CYS A 989 -32.28 38.55 7.91
CA CYS A 989 -31.44 38.10 9.03
C CYS A 989 -31.54 39.06 10.24
N ASP A 990 -31.52 40.37 10.01
CA ASP A 990 -31.72 41.40 11.05
C ASP A 990 -33.08 41.23 11.74
N GLU A 991 -34.14 41.05 10.95
CA GLU A 991 -35.50 40.91 11.46
C GLU A 991 -35.69 39.59 12.24
N LEU A 992 -35.14 38.48 11.76
CA LEU A 992 -35.17 37.19 12.44
C LEU A 992 -34.44 37.23 13.79
N SER A 993 -33.27 37.85 13.81
CA SER A 993 -32.47 38.05 15.03
C SER A 993 -33.23 38.89 16.06
N ARG A 994 -33.91 39.96 15.61
CA ARG A 994 -34.67 40.85 16.48
C ARG A 994 -35.97 40.22 17.01
N LEU A 995 -36.70 39.50 16.17
CA LEU A 995 -38.03 38.97 16.52
C LEU A 995 -37.97 37.64 17.28
N PHE A 996 -37.08 36.74 16.87
CA PHE A 996 -37.14 35.32 17.30
C PHE A 996 -35.85 34.83 17.98
N TYR A 997 -34.69 35.39 17.62
CA TYR A 997 -33.39 34.85 18.02
C TYR A 997 -32.42 35.94 18.51
N SER A 998 -32.80 36.66 19.55
CA SER A 998 -31.98 37.75 20.13
C SER A 998 -30.63 37.27 20.67
N SER A 999 -30.52 35.99 21.01
CA SER A 999 -29.29 35.32 21.46
C SER A 999 -28.45 34.71 20.32
N ALA A 1000 -28.83 34.90 19.05
CA ALA A 1000 -28.15 34.25 17.94
C ALA A 1000 -26.69 34.68 17.79
N ARG A 1001 -25.80 33.71 17.55
CA ARG A 1001 -24.47 34.02 17.01
C ARG A 1001 -24.61 34.54 15.58
N ARG A 1002 -24.04 35.72 15.33
CA ARG A 1002 -24.16 36.46 14.07
C ARG A 1002 -22.85 36.38 13.29
N PHE A 1003 -22.92 36.01 12.01
CA PHE A 1003 -21.77 35.96 11.12
C PHE A 1003 -22.06 36.67 9.79
N GLY A 1004 -21.01 37.11 9.10
CA GLY A 1004 -21.11 37.69 7.75
C GLY A 1004 -21.34 39.21 7.74
N ARG A 1005 -22.14 39.72 6.80
CA ARG A 1005 -22.44 41.16 6.70
C ARG A 1005 -23.90 41.41 7.04
N TRP A 1006 -24.13 42.30 7.99
CA TRP A 1006 -25.45 42.63 8.49
C TRP A 1006 -25.93 44.00 8.00
N LYS A 1007 -27.16 44.35 8.35
CA LYS A 1007 -27.70 45.69 8.09
C LYS A 1007 -27.01 46.70 9.02
N GLY A 1008 -26.48 47.78 8.46
CA GLY A 1008 -25.95 48.92 9.23
C GLY A 1008 -24.44 48.94 9.52
N ASP A 1009 -23.59 48.34 8.67
CA ASP A 1009 -22.12 48.31 8.82
C ASP A 1009 -21.60 47.75 10.16
N GLU A 1010 -22.41 46.94 10.85
CA GLU A 1010 -22.01 46.25 12.08
C GLU A 1010 -20.88 45.24 11.78
N VAL A 1011 -19.79 45.33 12.54
CA VAL A 1011 -18.64 44.41 12.42
C VAL A 1011 -18.99 43.10 13.13
N THR A 1012 -19.28 42.05 12.38
CA THR A 1012 -19.46 40.69 12.91
C THR A 1012 -18.36 39.75 12.38
N PRO A 1013 -18.12 38.60 13.04
CA PRO A 1013 -17.14 37.63 12.58
C PRO A 1013 -17.41 37.15 11.15
N VAL A 1014 -16.34 36.94 10.39
CA VAL A 1014 -16.40 36.44 9.02
C VAL A 1014 -16.94 35.02 9.00
N ALA A 1015 -17.91 34.73 8.13
CA ALA A 1015 -18.42 33.39 7.92
C ALA A 1015 -17.52 32.63 6.93
N THR A 1016 -16.61 31.80 7.44
CA THR A 1016 -15.71 30.94 6.65
C THR A 1016 -16.26 29.50 6.56
N PRO A 1017 -15.73 28.63 5.66
CA PRO A 1017 -16.04 27.21 5.69
C PRO A 1017 -15.85 26.58 7.08
N ALA A 1018 -14.72 26.83 7.74
CA ALA A 1018 -14.47 26.36 9.10
C ALA A 1018 -15.54 26.82 10.11
N THR A 1019 -16.05 28.06 9.95
CA THR A 1019 -17.14 28.58 10.78
C THR A 1019 -18.41 27.77 10.60
N LEU A 1020 -18.83 27.51 9.35
CA LEU A 1020 -20.01 26.69 9.09
C LEU A 1020 -19.83 25.27 9.66
N LEU A 1021 -18.64 24.70 9.48
CA LEU A 1021 -18.37 23.35 9.94
C LEU A 1021 -18.39 23.25 11.47
N ASP A 1022 -17.97 24.29 12.19
CA ASP A 1022 -18.02 24.39 13.65
C ASP A 1022 -19.46 24.46 14.21
N LEU A 1023 -20.42 24.93 13.41
CA LEU A 1023 -21.84 25.02 13.76
C LEU A 1023 -22.61 23.70 13.56
N LEU A 1024 -22.03 22.73 12.87
CA LEU A 1024 -22.61 21.41 12.64
C LEU A 1024 -22.21 20.41 13.74
N PRO A 1025 -22.89 19.25 13.87
CA PRO A 1025 -22.51 18.22 14.83
C PRO A 1025 -21.02 17.84 14.71
N GLY A 1026 -20.36 17.70 15.87
CA GLY A 1026 -18.91 17.44 15.95
C GLY A 1026 -18.03 18.69 15.93
N GLY A 1027 -18.60 19.88 15.69
CA GLY A 1027 -17.90 21.15 15.91
C GLY A 1027 -17.80 21.53 17.39
N THR A 1028 -17.03 22.58 17.70
CA THR A 1028 -16.87 23.09 19.08
C THR A 1028 -18.12 23.83 19.57
N TRP A 1029 -18.97 24.30 18.65
CA TRP A 1029 -20.22 24.96 18.98
C TRP A 1029 -21.37 24.49 18.07
N PRO A 1030 -21.89 23.26 18.23
CA PRO A 1030 -22.98 22.76 17.40
C PRO A 1030 -24.26 23.56 17.66
N ALA A 1031 -24.79 24.18 16.61
CA ALA A 1031 -26.00 24.98 16.67
C ALA A 1031 -27.25 24.09 16.82
N THR A 1032 -28.32 24.66 17.38
CA THR A 1032 -29.67 24.06 17.38
C THR A 1032 -30.54 24.58 16.24
N LEU A 1033 -30.21 25.78 15.75
CA LEU A 1033 -30.77 26.40 14.56
C LEU A 1033 -29.62 27.05 13.78
N LEU A 1034 -29.58 26.83 12.48
CA LEU A 1034 -28.71 27.55 11.56
C LEU A 1034 -29.56 28.16 10.46
N HIS A 1035 -29.72 29.47 10.47
CA HIS A 1035 -30.29 30.20 9.34
C HIS A 1035 -29.15 30.73 8.46
N PHE A 1036 -29.11 30.32 7.21
CA PHE A 1036 -28.11 30.73 6.23
C PHE A 1036 -28.76 31.56 5.13
N GLY A 1037 -28.44 32.85 5.09
CA GLY A 1037 -28.80 33.77 4.01
C GLY A 1037 -27.59 34.07 3.14
N GLY A 1038 -27.60 33.59 1.90
CA GLY A 1038 -26.46 33.73 1.00
C GLY A 1038 -26.67 33.05 -0.35
N HIS A 1039 -25.58 32.73 -1.03
CA HIS A 1039 -25.65 32.01 -2.29
C HIS A 1039 -25.34 30.53 -2.10
N ALA A 1040 -26.12 29.70 -2.77
CA ALA A 1040 -25.77 28.33 -3.09
C ALA A 1040 -25.72 28.19 -4.62
N GLU A 1041 -24.90 27.26 -5.08
CA GLU A 1041 -24.69 26.99 -6.49
C GLU A 1041 -24.77 25.48 -6.70
N SER A 1042 -25.69 25.05 -7.57
CA SER A 1042 -25.74 23.70 -8.10
C SER A 1042 -24.87 23.62 -9.35
N THR A 1043 -24.01 22.61 -9.42
CA THR A 1043 -23.05 22.39 -10.53
C THR A 1043 -23.47 21.16 -11.35
N GLN A 1044 -22.81 20.92 -12.49
CA GLN A 1044 -23.06 19.72 -13.29
C GLN A 1044 -22.81 18.43 -12.50
N SER A 1045 -21.71 18.39 -11.77
CA SER A 1045 -21.42 17.34 -10.80
C SER A 1045 -22.07 17.71 -9.45
N PRO A 1046 -23.01 16.89 -8.92
CA PRO A 1046 -23.71 17.22 -7.68
C PRO A 1046 -22.80 17.36 -6.44
N VAL A 1047 -21.65 16.67 -6.42
CA VAL A 1047 -20.70 16.74 -5.28
C VAL A 1047 -19.96 18.08 -5.20
N ASP A 1048 -19.90 18.83 -6.30
CA ASP A 1048 -19.23 20.13 -6.38
C ASP A 1048 -20.19 21.29 -6.06
N ALA A 1049 -21.47 20.99 -5.86
CA ALA A 1049 -22.46 21.97 -5.44
C ALA A 1049 -22.04 22.59 -4.10
N LYS A 1050 -22.22 23.89 -3.93
CA LYS A 1050 -21.52 24.64 -2.86
C LYS A 1050 -22.31 25.77 -2.26
N LEU A 1051 -22.09 26.01 -0.96
CA LEU A 1051 -22.48 27.23 -0.28
C LEU A 1051 -21.33 28.24 -0.39
N ARG A 1052 -21.65 29.46 -0.85
CA ARG A 1052 -20.67 30.55 -0.90
C ARG A 1052 -20.56 31.24 0.45
N LEU A 1053 -19.34 31.28 0.98
CA LEU A 1053 -18.95 31.88 2.25
C LEU A 1053 -17.84 32.91 1.98
N ALA A 1054 -17.08 33.33 2.98
CA ALA A 1054 -15.73 33.86 2.76
C ALA A 1054 -14.80 32.70 2.37
N GLY A 1055 -14.94 32.23 1.13
CA GLY A 1055 -14.52 30.91 0.65
C GLY A 1055 -15.73 30.12 0.14
N GLU A 1056 -15.62 28.80 0.05
CA GLU A 1056 -16.73 27.93 -0.35
C GLU A 1056 -16.67 26.60 0.40
N VAL A 1057 -17.84 26.00 0.60
CA VAL A 1057 -17.97 24.65 1.14
C VAL A 1057 -18.83 23.80 0.21
N THR A 1058 -18.26 22.72 -0.29
CA THR A 1058 -18.90 21.84 -1.26
C THR A 1058 -19.69 20.71 -0.57
N VAL A 1059 -20.61 20.09 -1.31
CA VAL A 1059 -21.29 18.86 -0.89
C VAL A 1059 -20.27 17.77 -0.56
N GLY A 1060 -19.24 17.59 -1.38
CA GLY A 1060 -18.15 16.63 -1.11
C GLY A 1060 -17.48 16.86 0.24
N GLN A 1061 -17.19 18.13 0.60
CA GLN A 1061 -16.62 18.49 1.91
C GLN A 1061 -17.59 18.26 3.08
N LEU A 1062 -18.89 18.48 2.88
CA LEU A 1062 -19.90 18.18 3.91
C LEU A 1062 -20.03 16.68 4.15
N LEU A 1063 -19.94 15.88 3.08
CA LEU A 1063 -20.07 14.43 3.12
C LEU A 1063 -18.83 13.73 3.67
N ALA A 1064 -17.63 14.27 3.43
CA ALA A 1064 -16.38 13.72 3.96
C ALA A 1064 -16.29 13.78 5.50
N ARG A 1065 -17.23 14.44 6.18
CA ARG A 1065 -17.19 14.57 7.64
C ARG A 1065 -17.74 13.32 8.33
N PRO A 1066 -17.03 12.80 9.35
CA PRO A 1066 -17.59 11.75 10.18
C PRO A 1066 -18.83 12.28 10.90
N ARG A 1067 -19.91 11.50 10.85
CA ARG A 1067 -21.16 11.86 11.52
C ARG A 1067 -20.94 11.80 13.03
N ALA A 1068 -20.96 12.94 13.69
CA ALA A 1068 -20.96 13.00 15.14
C ALA A 1068 -22.30 12.48 15.71
N GLY A 1069 -22.25 11.75 16.83
CA GLY A 1069 -23.45 11.35 17.56
C GLY A 1069 -24.16 12.55 18.20
N GLY A 1070 -25.49 12.46 18.34
CA GLY A 1070 -26.33 13.49 18.95
C GLY A 1070 -27.23 14.23 17.96
N PRO A 1071 -28.14 15.08 18.44
CA PRO A 1071 -29.09 15.77 17.58
C PRO A 1071 -28.48 17.03 16.95
N GLY A 1072 -28.59 17.16 15.63
CA GLY A 1072 -28.10 18.33 14.91
C GLY A 1072 -29.16 19.42 14.66
N PRO A 1073 -28.75 20.55 14.08
CA PRO A 1073 -29.61 21.72 13.93
C PRO A 1073 -30.77 21.50 12.97
N LEU A 1074 -31.79 22.35 13.11
CA LEU A 1074 -32.61 22.76 11.96
C LEU A 1074 -31.76 23.73 11.12
N VAL A 1075 -31.54 23.40 9.85
CA VAL A 1075 -30.86 24.29 8.91
C VAL A 1075 -31.89 24.91 7.97
N VAL A 1076 -31.93 26.23 7.88
CA VAL A 1076 -32.79 26.98 6.96
C VAL A 1076 -31.88 27.65 5.93
N LEU A 1077 -31.95 27.21 4.68
CA LEU A 1077 -31.16 27.75 3.58
C LEU A 1077 -32.02 28.74 2.79
N SER A 1078 -31.88 30.02 3.13
CA SER A 1078 -32.32 31.15 2.29
C SER A 1078 -31.25 31.38 1.21
N ALA A 1079 -31.04 30.36 0.37
CA ALA A 1079 -29.97 30.29 -0.61
C ALA A 1079 -30.38 29.47 -1.84
N CYS A 1080 -30.04 29.99 -3.03
CA CYS A 1080 -30.44 29.47 -4.33
C CYS A 1080 -30.08 28.00 -4.58
N THR A 1081 -30.99 27.22 -5.18
CA THR A 1081 -30.72 25.84 -5.64
C THR A 1081 -30.10 24.90 -4.59
N SER A 1082 -30.42 25.11 -3.31
CA SER A 1082 -29.84 24.34 -2.20
C SER A 1082 -30.47 22.95 -2.02
N ASP A 1083 -31.65 22.73 -2.62
CA ASP A 1083 -32.33 21.44 -2.69
C ASP A 1083 -32.72 21.08 -4.13
N PHE A 1084 -31.74 21.17 -5.03
CA PHE A 1084 -31.89 20.78 -6.43
C PHE A 1084 -30.58 20.26 -7.01
N THR A 1085 -30.68 19.20 -7.79
CA THR A 1085 -29.61 18.68 -8.64
C THR A 1085 -30.03 18.78 -10.09
N ALA A 1086 -29.13 19.21 -10.97
CA ALA A 1086 -29.41 19.36 -12.40
C ALA A 1086 -29.41 18.01 -13.14
N GLU A 1087 -28.72 17.00 -12.59
CA GLU A 1087 -28.63 15.63 -13.10
C GLU A 1087 -28.73 14.63 -11.93
N ASP A 1088 -28.81 13.32 -12.19
CA ASP A 1088 -28.78 12.26 -11.16
C ASP A 1088 -29.85 12.37 -10.06
N TYR A 1089 -31.10 12.57 -10.48
CA TYR A 1089 -32.25 12.69 -9.59
C TYR A 1089 -32.43 11.54 -8.59
N ASP A 1090 -31.90 10.35 -8.90
CA ASP A 1090 -32.04 9.16 -8.06
C ASP A 1090 -31.09 9.10 -6.86
N GLU A 1091 -29.96 9.77 -6.94
CA GLU A 1091 -29.02 9.93 -5.82
C GLU A 1091 -29.36 11.17 -4.99
N ALA A 1092 -30.05 12.14 -5.62
CA ALA A 1092 -30.57 13.37 -5.01
C ALA A 1092 -29.54 14.06 -4.09
N LEU A 1093 -28.30 14.12 -4.56
CA LEU A 1093 -27.20 14.74 -3.84
C LEU A 1093 -27.32 16.27 -3.94
N THR A 1094 -27.90 16.89 -2.92
CA THR A 1094 -28.11 18.33 -2.81
C THR A 1094 -27.42 18.84 -1.55
N LEU A 1095 -27.26 20.16 -1.43
CA LEU A 1095 -26.75 20.74 -0.18
C LEU A 1095 -27.64 20.36 1.00
N ALA A 1096 -28.96 20.30 0.82
CA ALA A 1096 -29.89 19.87 1.84
C ALA A 1096 -29.66 18.42 2.29
N THR A 1097 -29.52 17.49 1.34
CA THR A 1097 -29.33 16.06 1.66
C THR A 1097 -27.95 15.80 2.25
N ALA A 1098 -26.92 16.53 1.82
CA ALA A 1098 -25.58 16.52 2.39
C ALA A 1098 -25.54 17.05 3.83
N LEU A 1099 -26.26 18.13 4.14
CA LEU A 1099 -26.37 18.65 5.51
C LEU A 1099 -27.09 17.68 6.45
N LEU A 1100 -28.15 17.00 5.98
CA LEU A 1100 -28.80 15.92 6.74
C LEU A 1100 -27.84 14.76 7.01
N ALA A 1101 -27.05 14.38 6.00
CA ALA A 1101 -26.04 13.34 6.12
C ALA A 1101 -24.93 13.74 7.12
N ALA A 1102 -24.50 15.00 7.09
CA ALA A 1102 -23.56 15.63 8.02
C ALA A 1102 -24.12 15.84 9.45
N GLY A 1103 -25.39 15.48 9.69
CA GLY A 1103 -25.97 15.43 11.03
C GLY A 1103 -27.08 16.42 11.31
N ALA A 1104 -27.47 17.30 10.38
CA ALA A 1104 -28.66 18.13 10.54
C ALA A 1104 -29.91 17.25 10.74
N SER A 1105 -30.82 17.69 11.61
CA SER A 1105 -32.07 16.94 11.89
C SER A 1105 -33.13 17.24 10.84
N THR A 1106 -33.13 18.48 10.35
CA THR A 1106 -34.09 19.00 9.37
C THR A 1106 -33.39 20.05 8.52
N VAL A 1107 -33.68 20.08 7.23
CA VAL A 1107 -33.22 21.13 6.33
C VAL A 1107 -34.41 21.70 5.54
N ILE A 1108 -34.51 23.02 5.51
CA ILE A 1108 -35.34 23.75 4.56
C ILE A 1108 -34.41 24.25 3.46
N GLY A 1109 -34.61 23.79 2.22
CA GLY A 1109 -33.81 24.18 1.07
C GLY A 1109 -34.68 24.73 -0.05
N SER A 1110 -34.05 25.29 -1.09
CA SER A 1110 -34.74 25.84 -2.25
C SER A 1110 -34.43 25.07 -3.54
N ARG A 1111 -35.46 24.85 -4.37
CA ARG A 1111 -35.35 24.09 -5.63
C ARG A 1111 -34.84 24.89 -6.81
N TRP A 1112 -34.95 26.21 -6.76
CA TRP A 1112 -34.44 27.11 -7.81
C TRP A 1112 -33.82 28.35 -7.19
N GLY A 1113 -33.26 29.21 -8.05
CA GLY A 1113 -32.72 30.50 -7.66
C GLY A 1113 -33.80 31.38 -7.06
N VAL A 1114 -33.63 31.76 -5.81
CA VAL A 1114 -34.55 32.66 -5.12
C VAL A 1114 -33.97 34.07 -5.18
N GLU A 1115 -34.79 35.05 -5.57
CA GLU A 1115 -34.34 36.43 -5.68
C GLU A 1115 -34.08 37.04 -4.29
N ASP A 1116 -33.03 37.86 -4.20
CA ASP A 1116 -32.83 38.77 -3.07
C ASP A 1116 -33.86 39.90 -3.13
N ASP A 1117 -35.08 39.59 -2.69
CA ASP A 1117 -36.20 40.50 -2.68
C ASP A 1117 -37.03 40.43 -1.38
N ALA A 1118 -37.98 41.36 -1.24
CA ALA A 1118 -38.84 41.46 -0.07
C ALA A 1118 -39.78 40.25 0.12
N ARG A 1119 -40.12 39.54 -0.96
CA ARG A 1119 -41.06 38.41 -0.94
C ARG A 1119 -40.40 37.23 -0.25
N THR A 1120 -39.15 36.94 -0.59
CA THR A 1120 -38.31 35.93 0.08
C THR A 1120 -38.14 36.25 1.56
N ALA A 1121 -37.75 37.49 1.88
CA ALA A 1121 -37.58 37.94 3.27
C ALA A 1121 -38.85 37.76 4.11
N LEU A 1122 -40.02 38.10 3.55
CA LEU A 1122 -41.31 37.88 4.20
C LEU A 1122 -41.60 36.39 4.43
N LEU A 1123 -41.34 35.53 3.45
CA LEU A 1123 -41.54 34.09 3.60
C LEU A 1123 -40.68 33.51 4.72
N MET A 1124 -39.40 33.91 4.81
CA MET A 1124 -38.51 33.42 5.86
C MET A 1124 -38.94 33.93 7.24
N VAL A 1125 -39.32 35.21 7.36
CA VAL A 1125 -39.88 35.76 8.61
C VAL A 1125 -41.14 34.99 9.03
N MET A 1126 -42.04 34.72 8.09
CA MET A 1126 -43.27 33.96 8.36
C MET A 1126 -43.01 32.49 8.70
N TYR A 1127 -42.03 31.86 8.06
CA TYR A 1127 -41.61 30.50 8.42
C TYR A 1127 -41.16 30.41 9.87
N HIS A 1128 -40.28 31.32 10.30
CA HIS A 1128 -39.82 31.36 11.68
C HIS A 1128 -40.94 31.76 12.67
N ALA A 1129 -41.90 32.60 12.25
CA ALA A 1129 -43.10 32.88 13.05
C ALA A 1129 -43.96 31.63 13.27
N PHE A 1130 -44.23 30.84 12.23
CA PHE A 1130 -45.00 29.60 12.36
C PHE A 1130 -44.23 28.52 13.09
N LEU A 1131 -42.90 28.44 12.93
CA LEU A 1131 -42.03 27.50 13.63
C LEU A 1131 -42.12 27.62 15.16
N ALA A 1132 -42.47 28.81 15.68
CA ALA A 1132 -42.73 29.01 17.10
C ALA A 1132 -43.99 28.30 17.63
N THR A 1133 -44.89 27.84 16.74
CA THR A 1133 -46.22 27.32 17.10
C THR A 1133 -46.54 25.92 16.57
N CYS A 1134 -45.71 25.38 15.67
CA CYS A 1134 -45.95 24.08 15.05
C CYS A 1134 -44.63 23.40 14.66
N ASP A 1135 -44.72 22.14 14.21
CA ASP A 1135 -43.56 21.41 13.72
C ASP A 1135 -42.98 22.01 12.42
N ARG A 1136 -41.74 21.64 12.09
CA ARG A 1136 -40.95 22.28 11.02
C ARG A 1136 -41.57 22.14 9.63
N ALA A 1137 -42.15 20.97 9.34
CA ALA A 1137 -42.82 20.72 8.07
C ALA A 1137 -44.14 21.48 7.98
N GLU A 1138 -44.91 21.48 9.08
CA GLU A 1138 -46.14 22.26 9.19
C GLU A 1138 -45.88 23.77 9.10
N ALA A 1139 -44.78 24.27 9.69
CA ALA A 1139 -44.39 25.68 9.60
C ALA A 1139 -44.15 26.12 8.16
N LEU A 1140 -43.46 25.29 7.36
CA LEU A 1140 -43.28 25.55 5.93
C LEU A 1140 -44.63 25.54 5.21
N ARG A 1141 -45.46 24.52 5.44
CA ARG A 1141 -46.79 24.43 4.84
C ARG A 1141 -47.66 25.65 5.16
N ARG A 1142 -47.71 26.08 6.44
CA ARG A 1142 -48.48 27.27 6.87
C ARG A 1142 -47.96 28.54 6.21
N THR A 1143 -46.64 28.66 6.02
CA THR A 1143 -46.03 29.76 5.28
C THR A 1143 -46.51 29.80 3.83
N GLN A 1144 -46.53 28.65 3.15
CA GLN A 1144 -47.01 28.53 1.78
C GLN A 1144 -48.51 28.84 1.68
N VAL A 1145 -49.33 28.35 2.62
CA VAL A 1145 -50.76 28.66 2.68
C VAL A 1145 -51.01 30.13 2.98
N TRP A 1146 -50.21 30.75 3.85
CA TRP A 1146 -50.28 32.18 4.15
C TRP A 1146 -49.93 33.04 2.92
N ALA A 1147 -48.92 32.65 2.13
CA ALA A 1147 -48.56 33.34 0.89
C ALA A 1147 -49.73 33.39 -0.11
N LEU A 1148 -50.50 32.29 -0.17
CA LEU A 1148 -51.71 32.13 -0.97
C LEU A 1148 -52.96 32.84 -0.39
N ALA A 1149 -52.90 33.36 0.85
CA ALA A 1149 -54.04 34.02 1.47
C ALA A 1149 -54.23 35.45 0.92
N PRO A 1150 -55.46 35.87 0.54
CA PRO A 1150 -55.67 37.21 -0.02
C PRO A 1150 -55.42 38.37 0.96
N ARG A 1151 -55.68 38.15 2.26
CA ARG A 1151 -55.64 39.22 3.29
C ARG A 1151 -54.44 39.15 4.25
N ARG A 1152 -53.72 38.01 4.31
CA ARG A 1152 -52.45 37.83 5.04
C ARG A 1152 -52.42 38.45 6.45
N GLU A 1153 -53.49 38.25 7.23
CA GLU A 1153 -53.78 38.96 8.49
C GLU A 1153 -52.90 38.51 9.69
N ASP A 1154 -52.18 37.38 9.58
CA ASP A 1154 -51.45 36.73 10.68
C ASP A 1154 -49.95 37.13 10.78
N LEU A 1155 -49.63 38.42 10.68
CA LEU A 1155 -48.23 38.88 10.81
C LEU A 1155 -47.72 38.82 12.26
N PRO A 1156 -46.44 38.45 12.50
CA PRO A 1156 -45.90 38.34 13.86
C PRO A 1156 -45.87 39.69 14.59
N PRO A 1157 -46.20 39.74 15.89
CA PRO A 1157 -46.13 40.97 16.67
C PRO A 1157 -44.74 41.60 16.64
N GLY A 1158 -44.69 42.91 16.44
CA GLY A 1158 -43.43 43.66 16.44
C GLY A 1158 -42.65 43.61 15.14
N ILE A 1159 -43.16 42.98 14.07
CA ILE A 1159 -42.59 43.07 12.72
C ILE A 1159 -42.50 44.54 12.26
N SER A 1160 -41.45 44.86 11.51
CA SER A 1160 -41.18 46.23 11.06
C SER A 1160 -42.28 46.75 10.12
N ALA A 1161 -42.66 48.02 10.29
CA ALA A 1161 -43.73 48.65 9.51
C ALA A 1161 -43.49 48.59 7.98
N GLY A 1162 -42.23 48.57 7.56
CA GLY A 1162 -41.86 48.39 6.16
C GLY A 1162 -42.25 47.01 5.61
N LEU A 1163 -41.98 45.94 6.36
CA LEU A 1163 -42.37 44.58 5.98
C LEU A 1163 -43.89 44.37 6.06
N VAL A 1164 -44.58 44.98 7.04
CA VAL A 1164 -46.05 45.00 7.10
C VAL A 1164 -46.62 45.55 5.81
N ARG A 1165 -46.16 46.73 5.39
CA ARG A 1165 -46.64 47.37 4.15
C ARG A 1165 -46.41 46.47 2.94
N LEU A 1166 -45.22 45.89 2.82
CA LEU A 1166 -44.86 45.01 1.70
C LEU A 1166 -45.68 43.72 1.65
N ALA A 1167 -46.10 43.17 2.80
CA ALA A 1167 -46.96 41.98 2.84
C ALA A 1167 -48.33 42.21 2.19
N PHE A 1168 -48.85 43.45 2.24
CA PHE A 1168 -50.10 43.84 1.59
C PHE A 1168 -49.92 44.34 0.15
N GLU A 1169 -48.77 44.93 -0.18
CA GLU A 1169 -48.48 45.48 -1.53
C GLU A 1169 -48.02 44.41 -2.53
N LEU A 1170 -47.33 43.36 -2.08
CA LEU A 1170 -46.71 42.37 -2.95
C LEU A 1170 -47.64 41.20 -3.27
N ASP A 1171 -47.54 40.68 -4.49
CA ASP A 1171 -48.12 39.39 -4.84
C ASP A 1171 -47.19 38.26 -4.36
N LEU A 1172 -47.63 37.56 -3.31
CA LEU A 1172 -46.96 36.39 -2.76
C LEU A 1172 -47.63 35.08 -3.18
N ALA A 1173 -48.74 35.13 -3.92
CA ALA A 1173 -49.48 33.93 -4.30
C ALA A 1173 -48.82 33.17 -5.46
N ASP A 1174 -47.93 33.82 -6.22
CA ASP A 1174 -47.19 33.18 -7.30
C ASP A 1174 -46.31 32.02 -6.79
N PRO A 1175 -46.53 30.77 -7.26
CA PRO A 1175 -45.74 29.62 -6.84
C PRO A 1175 -44.25 29.72 -7.14
N VAL A 1176 -43.83 30.56 -8.09
CA VAL A 1176 -42.40 30.83 -8.34
C VAL A 1176 -41.67 31.34 -7.08
N ILE A 1177 -42.41 31.95 -6.14
CA ILE A 1177 -41.84 32.54 -4.92
C ILE A 1177 -41.81 31.50 -3.79
N TRP A 1178 -42.97 30.98 -3.40
CA TRP A 1178 -43.10 30.15 -2.19
C TRP A 1178 -42.82 28.66 -2.42
N ALA A 1179 -43.04 28.17 -3.64
CA ALA A 1179 -42.90 26.75 -3.94
C ALA A 1179 -41.43 26.35 -4.17
N ALA A 1180 -40.51 27.32 -4.17
CA ALA A 1180 -39.08 27.04 -4.18
C ALA A 1180 -38.69 26.21 -2.97
N PHE A 1181 -39.31 26.48 -1.80
CA PHE A 1181 -38.87 25.91 -0.53
C PHE A 1181 -39.48 24.53 -0.26
N THR A 1182 -38.63 23.61 0.16
CA THR A 1182 -38.95 22.21 0.49
C THR A 1182 -38.47 21.87 1.89
N HIS A 1183 -39.17 20.93 2.53
CA HIS A 1183 -38.79 20.38 3.81
C HIS A 1183 -38.17 18.99 3.63
N GLN A 1184 -37.05 18.74 4.30
CA GLN A 1184 -36.46 17.40 4.42
C GLN A 1184 -36.03 17.10 5.85
N GLY A 1185 -36.12 15.83 6.25
CA GLY A 1185 -35.75 15.37 7.59
C GLY A 1185 -36.96 15.25 8.54
N ARG A 1186 -36.73 15.55 9.83
CA ARG A 1186 -37.71 15.28 10.90
C ARG A 1186 -38.78 16.34 11.06
#